data_AF-A0AAW0FXZ7-F1
#
_entry.id   AF-A0AAW0FXZ7-F1
#
_cell.length_a   1.000
_cell.length_b   1.000
_cell.length_c   1.000
_cell.angle_alpha   90.00
_cell.angle_beta   90.00
_cell.angle_gamma   90.00
#
_symmetry.space_group_name_H-M   'P 1'
#
loop_
_entity.id
_entity.type
_entity.pdbx_description
1 polymer ?
#
loop_
_entity_poly.entity_id
_entity_poly.type
_entity_poly.pdbx_seq_one_letter_code
_entity_poly.pdbx_strand_id
1 'polypeptide(L)'
;MDLQTLSNLFATTYSPDPNVQKAGELQIRKIGGQEGMIASLLQIIATENVDIATRQAAAVYLKNRVYSSYFVETVTRPDQTPIAASDRDALKSSILHLISISPNRPITLQLANTLKNIVARDFPENWPNLLESVKSLLASNNVREVGAGCVAALEIVRAFRFRQQSDVLPQLVPELMPTLVNIATNLLNTPPVNASQEIPMMLHYILKAYKTSIVLQLSKHQQSQESLVPWGRLLFGVVNLQIPKEAVPEDEEERERSEWWKAKKWAYGILGRLFHRFGNPSQLPSSMQTDYGPFAQHFVTTFAPEIFKVYLHQVEMYCSGQAWLSKKCQYLIFTFFTECVKPKATWAMLKPHYETLVQSMFSHSSLSIRPSKNSGIPTLQITSRTKTCFMTILALINRVLQSKPAAPERFGALNMTSALGHLIMRHPDVKGNMEQFLTQHVLPEFRAQEPYMRAIACEVLGTVEKSGLQWSNEQNLKAHFDGVAACLDDPELPVRVQAALCLTEMITTHESVKSTVSPQVGKVIQTLLKLSDETDLDILNNCMETMVEQYQAELLPVAAELTARLCETFTRLARESLSADDLTSPNDIDNFMSSDGEDKTFAAMGVAKTISTIISAVESSPEILAQVQEIIIPIVVLTLESKLIDLYDNVFDLVDALTYKSRRISPNMWPIFELTYKLFKSEAVDFLEEMLPSLDNFISFGPEVFKTRPDYIKMVVDIYVTAITNENLGEADGINGCKLAESLLLNLRGHCDDTLQVLIETSWKARDNIQTKGLEHANLLVLINAILYNPAAALHILENVQANASSTFLNNWFSAIKKENGLPRVHDKKLTIVALCALLELDPASVPNAVKEGWPLIVGGTLHVFKDLPKAIEARQTLEQYLKDESDDDDIIDDTLLNLNEEEEDVWDQDSAYLEMLANEGARLRAKSEKQASGEDVSDDESDDEEEIGEELGYISPLDTVDPYVTFKHALTSFQMKNAQSYQVATTSLSQDDQTVLMEVMRIAEERSAAQA
;
A
#
# COMPACT_ATOMS: atom_id res chain seq x y z
N MET A 1 -26.38 8.90 -40.19
CA MET A 1 -25.42 8.35 -41.19
C MET A 1 -25.99 7.02 -41.68
N ASP A 2 -25.74 6.62 -42.93
CA ASP A 2 -26.17 5.31 -43.43
C ASP A 2 -25.38 4.17 -42.74
N LEU A 3 -26.04 3.04 -42.46
CA LEU A 3 -25.48 1.91 -41.68
C LEU A 3 -24.25 1.30 -42.37
N GLN A 4 -24.26 1.25 -43.71
CA GLN A 4 -23.13 0.77 -44.49
C GLN A 4 -21.90 1.70 -44.37
N THR A 5 -22.15 3.01 -44.31
CA THR A 5 -21.07 4.01 -44.16
C THR A 5 -20.43 3.90 -42.76
N LEU A 6 -21.26 3.68 -41.74
CA LEU A 6 -20.79 3.49 -40.37
C LEU A 6 -20.02 2.18 -40.21
N SER A 7 -20.50 1.09 -40.80
CA SER A 7 -19.78 -0.20 -40.81
C SER A 7 -18.41 -0.09 -41.49
N ASN A 8 -18.33 0.59 -42.64
CA ASN A 8 -17.06 0.84 -43.31
C ASN A 8 -16.13 1.72 -42.48
N LEU A 9 -16.66 2.67 -41.71
CA LEU A 9 -15.86 3.50 -40.82
C LEU A 9 -15.25 2.69 -39.67
N PHE A 10 -16.02 1.79 -39.03
CA PHE A 10 -15.47 0.88 -38.02
C PHE A 10 -14.47 -0.12 -38.60
N ALA A 11 -14.58 -0.48 -39.88
CA ALA A 11 -13.58 -1.29 -40.55
C ALA A 11 -12.19 -0.62 -40.60
N THR A 12 -12.14 0.72 -40.60
CA THR A 12 -10.88 1.47 -40.64
C THR A 12 -10.11 1.45 -39.32
N THR A 13 -10.75 1.15 -38.18
CA THR A 13 -10.11 1.22 -36.85
C THR A 13 -9.17 0.04 -36.55
N TYR A 14 -9.19 -1.00 -37.38
CA TYR A 14 -8.27 -2.14 -37.30
C TYR A 14 -7.42 -2.30 -38.57
N SER A 15 -7.27 -1.23 -39.36
CA SER A 15 -6.37 -1.19 -40.51
C SER A 15 -4.91 -1.32 -40.06
N PRO A 16 -4.04 -2.03 -40.82
CA PRO A 16 -2.60 -2.09 -40.53
C PRO A 16 -1.86 -0.75 -40.75
N ASP A 17 -2.51 0.26 -41.35
CA ASP A 17 -1.96 1.60 -41.51
C ASP A 17 -2.39 2.52 -40.34
N PRO A 18 -1.44 2.97 -39.48
CA PRO A 18 -1.73 3.84 -38.34
C PRO A 18 -2.39 5.17 -38.72
N ASN A 19 -2.16 5.69 -39.93
CA ASN A 19 -2.75 6.95 -40.37
C ASN A 19 -4.26 6.78 -40.66
N VAL A 20 -4.64 5.64 -41.24
CA VAL A 20 -6.03 5.28 -41.51
C VAL A 20 -6.78 5.03 -40.20
N GLN A 21 -6.13 4.36 -39.24
CA GLN A 21 -6.70 4.13 -37.91
C GLN A 21 -6.98 5.45 -37.17
N LYS A 22 -5.98 6.34 -37.07
CA LYS A 22 -6.14 7.66 -36.42
C LYS A 22 -7.22 8.52 -37.08
N ALA A 23 -7.29 8.51 -38.42
CA ALA A 23 -8.32 9.23 -39.15
C ALA A 23 -9.73 8.67 -38.87
N GLY A 24 -9.87 7.34 -38.85
CA GLY A 24 -11.10 6.64 -38.53
C GLY A 24 -11.59 6.93 -37.11
N GLU A 25 -10.71 6.84 -36.11
CA GLU A 25 -11.04 7.14 -34.71
C GLU A 25 -11.46 8.60 -34.51
N LEU A 26 -10.77 9.55 -35.15
CA LEU A 26 -11.11 10.97 -35.06
C LEU A 26 -12.49 11.26 -35.68
N GLN A 27 -12.83 10.56 -36.76
CA GLN A 27 -14.15 10.65 -37.36
C GLN A 27 -15.23 10.00 -36.49
N ILE A 28 -14.95 8.87 -35.84
CA ILE A 28 -15.85 8.22 -34.87
C ILE A 28 -16.11 9.14 -33.67
N ARG A 29 -15.07 9.80 -33.13
CA ARG A 29 -15.22 10.77 -32.03
C ARG A 29 -16.15 11.94 -32.41
N LYS A 30 -16.04 12.44 -33.65
CA LYS A 30 -16.91 13.53 -34.15
C LYS A 30 -18.39 13.14 -34.23
N ILE A 31 -18.70 11.89 -34.55
CA ILE A 31 -20.08 11.41 -34.72
C ILE A 31 -20.64 10.71 -33.47
N GLY A 32 -19.79 10.39 -32.49
CA GLY A 32 -20.13 9.58 -31.33
C GLY A 32 -21.19 10.18 -30.39
N GLY A 33 -21.40 11.50 -30.45
CA GLY A 33 -22.42 12.22 -29.70
C GLY A 33 -23.78 12.38 -30.41
N GLN A 34 -23.94 11.85 -31.63
CA GLN A 34 -25.20 11.97 -32.36
C GLN A 34 -26.26 10.99 -31.82
N GLU A 35 -27.50 11.45 -31.69
CA GLU A 35 -28.65 10.61 -31.36
C GLU A 35 -28.87 9.54 -32.45
N GLY A 36 -29.10 8.29 -32.04
CA GLY A 36 -29.28 7.14 -32.93
C GLY A 36 -27.98 6.44 -33.31
N MET A 37 -26.83 6.92 -32.85
CA MET A 37 -25.54 6.25 -33.02
C MET A 37 -25.53 4.89 -32.34
N ILE A 38 -26.06 4.79 -31.11
CA ILE A 38 -26.11 3.51 -30.37
C ILE A 38 -27.09 2.54 -31.05
N ALA A 39 -28.27 3.00 -31.45
CA ALA A 39 -29.21 2.18 -32.23
C ALA A 39 -28.56 1.62 -33.51
N SER A 40 -27.77 2.43 -34.23
CA SER A 40 -27.04 2.00 -35.43
C SER A 40 -25.96 0.97 -35.13
N LEU A 41 -25.22 1.13 -34.01
CA LEU A 41 -24.22 0.16 -33.55
C LEU A 41 -24.86 -1.19 -33.19
N LEU A 42 -26.01 -1.18 -32.51
CA LEU A 42 -26.74 -2.40 -32.16
C LEU A 42 -27.16 -3.18 -33.41
N GLN A 43 -27.60 -2.48 -34.46
CA GLN A 43 -27.93 -3.09 -35.75
C GLN A 43 -26.70 -3.66 -36.49
N ILE A 44 -25.56 -2.95 -36.45
CA ILE A 44 -24.29 -3.46 -37.01
C ILE A 44 -23.88 -4.75 -36.29
N ILE A 45 -23.96 -4.78 -34.96
CA ILE A 45 -23.63 -5.95 -34.15
C ILE A 45 -24.59 -7.12 -34.44
N ALA A 46 -25.87 -6.84 -34.67
CA ALA A 46 -26.89 -7.84 -35.03
C ALA A 46 -26.70 -8.46 -36.43
N THR A 47 -26.13 -7.70 -37.37
CA THR A 47 -26.10 -8.08 -38.78
C THR A 47 -25.02 -9.13 -39.06
N GLU A 48 -25.41 -10.34 -39.43
CA GLU A 48 -24.48 -11.45 -39.71
C GLU A 48 -23.61 -11.22 -40.95
N ASN A 49 -24.06 -10.38 -41.90
CA ASN A 49 -23.33 -10.07 -43.13
C ASN A 49 -22.13 -9.11 -42.94
N VAL A 50 -21.97 -8.55 -41.74
CA VAL A 50 -20.83 -7.66 -41.41
C VAL A 50 -19.68 -8.50 -40.87
N ASP A 51 -18.45 -8.15 -41.26
CA ASP A 51 -17.23 -8.80 -40.79
C ASP A 51 -17.15 -8.84 -39.26
N ILE A 52 -16.64 -9.96 -38.72
CA ILE A 52 -16.58 -10.23 -37.28
C ILE A 52 -15.72 -9.18 -36.57
N ALA A 53 -14.60 -8.77 -37.18
CA ALA A 53 -13.72 -7.76 -36.59
C ALA A 53 -14.42 -6.39 -36.49
N THR A 54 -15.19 -6.01 -37.52
CA THR A 54 -16.01 -4.78 -37.49
C THR A 54 -17.09 -4.86 -36.40
N ARG A 55 -17.79 -6.00 -36.27
CA ARG A 55 -18.80 -6.20 -35.21
C ARG A 55 -18.19 -6.15 -33.81
N GLN A 56 -16.99 -6.71 -33.64
CA GLN A 56 -16.25 -6.64 -32.38
C GLN A 56 -15.81 -5.20 -32.05
N ALA A 57 -15.27 -4.46 -33.02
CA ALA A 57 -14.90 -3.06 -32.85
C ALA A 57 -16.11 -2.20 -32.44
N ALA A 58 -17.27 -2.41 -33.08
CA ALA A 58 -18.53 -1.76 -32.71
C ALA A 58 -18.97 -2.10 -31.27
N ALA A 59 -18.85 -3.37 -30.85
CA ALA A 59 -19.18 -3.79 -29.49
C ALA A 59 -18.23 -3.22 -28.41
N VAL A 60 -16.94 -3.12 -28.72
CA VAL A 60 -15.95 -2.47 -27.83
C VAL A 60 -16.25 -0.99 -27.67
N TYR A 61 -16.54 -0.30 -28.78
CA TYR A 61 -16.91 1.11 -28.74
C TYR A 61 -18.20 1.34 -27.94
N LEU A 62 -19.22 0.51 -28.16
CA LEU A 62 -20.48 0.56 -27.40
C LEU A 62 -20.23 0.44 -25.89
N LYS A 63 -19.42 -0.52 -25.46
CA LYS A 63 -19.05 -0.69 -24.04
C LYS A 63 -18.39 0.57 -23.48
N ASN A 64 -17.38 1.11 -24.18
CA ASN A 64 -16.64 2.29 -23.73
C ASN A 64 -17.53 3.53 -23.66
N ARG A 65 -18.45 3.67 -24.63
CA ARG A 65 -19.43 4.76 -24.67
C ARG A 65 -20.41 4.68 -23.51
N VAL A 66 -20.93 3.50 -23.21
CA VAL A 66 -21.82 3.29 -22.06
C VAL A 66 -21.09 3.52 -20.74
N TYR A 67 -19.86 3.04 -20.60
CA TYR A 67 -19.07 3.25 -19.39
C TYR A 67 -18.80 4.74 -19.11
N SER A 68 -18.38 5.49 -20.12
CA SER A 68 -17.99 6.91 -19.97
C SER A 68 -19.16 7.88 -19.91
N SER A 69 -20.27 7.59 -20.61
CA SER A 69 -21.22 8.64 -21.01
C SER A 69 -22.69 8.31 -20.72
N TYR A 70 -22.99 7.11 -20.22
CA TYR A 70 -24.35 6.75 -19.81
C TYR A 70 -24.83 7.51 -18.58
N PHE A 71 -23.88 7.99 -17.76
CA PHE A 71 -24.13 8.60 -16.45
C PHE A 71 -23.92 10.12 -16.41
N VAL A 72 -23.50 10.73 -17.52
CA VAL A 72 -23.28 12.17 -17.60
C VAL A 72 -24.64 12.84 -17.82
N GLU A 73 -25.11 13.63 -16.86
CA GLU A 73 -26.37 14.40 -16.98
C GLU A 73 -26.14 15.81 -17.54
N THR A 74 -24.96 16.38 -17.28
CA THR A 74 -24.54 17.70 -17.76
C THR A 74 -23.15 17.62 -18.38
N VAL A 75 -22.89 18.35 -19.47
CA VAL A 75 -21.61 18.31 -20.18
C VAL A 75 -20.54 19.03 -19.35
N THR A 76 -19.74 18.27 -18.60
CA THR A 76 -18.59 18.77 -17.82
C THR A 76 -17.29 18.82 -18.63
N ARG A 77 -17.16 17.97 -19.67
CA ARG A 77 -16.02 17.95 -20.60
C ARG A 77 -16.51 17.83 -22.05
N PRO A 78 -15.86 18.48 -23.03
CA PRO A 78 -16.27 18.45 -24.45
C PRO A 78 -16.30 17.02 -25.05
N ASP A 79 -15.55 16.08 -24.47
CA ASP A 79 -15.43 14.70 -24.94
C ASP A 79 -16.49 13.75 -24.35
N GLN A 80 -17.27 14.20 -23.37
CA GLN A 80 -18.29 13.40 -22.66
C GLN A 80 -19.70 13.92 -22.96
N THR A 81 -20.24 13.53 -24.12
CA THR A 81 -21.62 13.87 -24.48
C THR A 81 -22.61 12.88 -23.85
N PRO A 82 -23.73 13.32 -23.25
CA PRO A 82 -24.71 12.44 -22.63
C PRO A 82 -25.39 11.53 -23.66
N ILE A 83 -25.70 10.29 -23.28
CA ILE A 83 -26.48 9.36 -24.12
C ILE A 83 -27.96 9.73 -24.08
N ALA A 84 -28.56 9.94 -25.26
CA ALA A 84 -29.98 10.26 -25.43
C ALA A 84 -30.91 9.15 -24.90
N ALA A 85 -32.09 9.52 -24.38
CA ALA A 85 -33.05 8.58 -23.80
C ALA A 85 -33.53 7.52 -24.81
N SER A 86 -33.76 7.91 -26.07
CA SER A 86 -34.12 7.01 -27.17
C SER A 86 -33.10 5.89 -27.40
N ASP A 87 -31.80 6.22 -27.33
CA ASP A 87 -30.70 5.26 -27.43
C ASP A 87 -30.57 4.37 -26.18
N ARG A 88 -30.91 4.88 -24.99
CA ARG A 88 -30.95 4.06 -23.75
C ARG A 88 -32.05 3.00 -23.83
N ASP A 89 -33.23 3.36 -24.32
CA ASP A 89 -34.35 2.41 -24.51
C ASP A 89 -34.06 1.38 -25.61
N ALA A 90 -33.42 1.80 -26.71
CA ALA A 90 -32.95 0.90 -27.75
C ALA A 90 -31.92 -0.11 -27.22
N LEU A 91 -31.02 0.34 -26.34
CA LEU A 91 -30.03 -0.50 -25.67
C LEU A 91 -30.69 -1.53 -24.75
N LYS A 92 -31.62 -1.10 -23.89
CA LYS A 92 -32.36 -1.99 -22.97
C LYS A 92 -33.16 -3.07 -23.72
N SER A 93 -33.83 -2.69 -24.81
CA SER A 93 -34.66 -3.61 -25.60
C SER A 93 -33.85 -4.62 -26.42
N SER A 94 -32.64 -4.26 -26.87
CA SER A 94 -31.86 -5.07 -27.82
C SER A 94 -30.76 -5.92 -27.17
N ILE A 95 -30.20 -5.51 -26.02
CA ILE A 95 -28.96 -6.11 -25.48
C ILE A 95 -29.09 -7.61 -25.18
N LEU A 96 -30.21 -8.05 -24.58
CA LEU A 96 -30.43 -9.47 -24.25
C LEU A 96 -30.59 -10.34 -25.50
N HIS A 97 -31.23 -9.80 -26.53
CA HIS A 97 -31.42 -10.48 -27.82
C HIS A 97 -30.10 -10.59 -28.61
N LEU A 98 -29.25 -9.55 -28.56
CA LEU A 98 -27.93 -9.60 -29.18
C LEU A 98 -27.03 -10.65 -28.54
N ILE A 99 -27.12 -10.83 -27.21
CA ILE A 99 -26.39 -11.87 -26.48
C ILE A 99 -26.85 -13.26 -26.91
N SER A 100 -28.15 -13.48 -27.18
CA SER A 100 -28.66 -14.79 -27.60
C SER A 100 -28.38 -15.14 -29.06
N ILE A 101 -28.34 -14.14 -29.96
CA ILE A 101 -28.05 -14.38 -31.37
C ILE A 101 -26.54 -14.51 -31.64
N SER A 102 -25.69 -13.79 -30.90
CA SER A 102 -24.25 -13.75 -31.18
C SER A 102 -23.56 -15.11 -30.96
N PRO A 103 -23.05 -15.78 -32.01
CA PRO A 103 -22.29 -17.02 -31.86
C PRO A 103 -20.83 -16.76 -31.44
N ASN A 104 -20.39 -15.49 -31.44
CA ASN A 104 -18.99 -15.11 -31.22
C ASN A 104 -18.74 -14.66 -29.77
N ARG A 105 -17.85 -15.38 -29.09
CA ARG A 105 -17.54 -15.20 -27.66
C ARG A 105 -16.96 -13.80 -27.33
N PRO A 106 -15.94 -13.27 -28.03
CA PRO A 106 -15.48 -11.90 -27.85
C PRO A 106 -16.60 -10.84 -27.88
N ILE A 107 -17.53 -10.94 -28.82
CA ILE A 107 -18.66 -10.00 -28.93
C ILE A 107 -19.59 -10.14 -27.72
N THR A 108 -19.95 -11.37 -27.36
CA THR A 108 -20.79 -11.66 -26.20
C THR A 108 -20.19 -11.14 -24.89
N LEU A 109 -18.86 -11.18 -24.74
CA LEU A 109 -18.17 -10.62 -23.57
C LEU A 109 -18.30 -9.09 -23.48
N GLN A 110 -18.13 -8.37 -24.60
CA GLN A 110 -18.28 -6.90 -24.62
C GLN A 110 -19.75 -6.49 -24.35
N LEU A 111 -20.71 -7.23 -24.90
CA LEU A 111 -22.14 -7.02 -24.64
C LEU A 111 -22.51 -7.32 -23.17
N ALA A 112 -21.95 -8.37 -22.58
CA ALA A 112 -22.14 -8.69 -21.17
C ALA A 112 -21.59 -7.57 -20.25
N ASN A 113 -20.41 -7.03 -20.55
CA ASN A 113 -19.87 -5.89 -19.81
C ASN A 113 -20.72 -4.63 -19.96
N THR A 114 -21.27 -4.41 -21.16
CA THR A 114 -22.23 -3.32 -21.41
C THR A 114 -23.48 -3.50 -20.55
N LEU A 115 -24.04 -4.72 -20.51
CA LEU A 115 -25.20 -5.06 -19.67
C LEU A 115 -24.91 -4.81 -18.20
N LYS A 116 -23.78 -5.27 -17.67
CA LYS A 116 -23.37 -5.03 -16.27
C LYS A 116 -23.41 -3.55 -15.90
N ASN A 117 -22.87 -2.68 -16.75
CA ASN A 117 -22.80 -1.24 -16.48
C ASN A 117 -24.20 -0.60 -16.44
N ILE A 118 -25.12 -1.04 -17.32
CA ILE A 118 -26.52 -0.58 -17.30
C ILE A 118 -27.22 -1.07 -16.04
N VAL A 119 -27.10 -2.37 -15.75
CA VAL A 119 -27.77 -3.01 -14.60
C VAL A 119 -27.35 -2.37 -13.27
N ALA A 120 -26.06 -2.04 -13.12
CA ALA A 120 -25.58 -1.44 -11.88
C ALA A 120 -26.28 -0.13 -11.52
N ARG A 121 -26.91 0.59 -12.45
CA ARG A 121 -27.48 1.92 -12.18
C ARG A 121 -28.98 1.99 -12.45
N ASP A 122 -29.46 1.28 -13.46
CA ASP A 122 -30.88 1.32 -13.82
C ASP A 122 -31.72 0.26 -13.11
N PHE A 123 -31.12 -0.81 -12.57
CA PHE A 123 -31.85 -1.84 -11.83
C PHE A 123 -31.78 -1.57 -10.31
N PRO A 124 -32.89 -1.69 -9.55
CA PRO A 124 -34.22 -2.13 -9.97
C PRO A 124 -35.19 -1.03 -10.44
N GLU A 125 -34.93 0.25 -10.12
CA GLU A 125 -35.94 1.33 -10.23
C GLU A 125 -36.28 1.74 -11.68
N ASN A 126 -35.27 1.89 -12.54
CA ASN A 126 -35.42 2.37 -13.92
C ASN A 126 -35.45 1.23 -14.97
N TRP A 127 -35.42 -0.03 -14.52
CA TRP A 127 -35.56 -1.22 -15.36
C TRP A 127 -36.17 -2.42 -14.61
N PRO A 128 -37.44 -2.33 -14.16
CA PRO A 128 -38.07 -3.36 -13.32
C PRO A 128 -38.26 -4.71 -14.02
N ASN A 129 -38.55 -4.69 -15.33
CA ASN A 129 -38.89 -5.90 -16.10
C ASN A 129 -37.68 -6.78 -16.49
N LEU A 130 -36.46 -6.37 -16.11
CA LEU A 130 -35.24 -7.10 -16.48
C LEU A 130 -35.24 -8.53 -15.90
N LEU A 131 -35.65 -8.67 -14.64
CA LEU A 131 -35.60 -9.96 -13.94
C LEU A 131 -36.57 -10.99 -14.56
N GLU A 132 -37.78 -10.55 -14.92
CA GLU A 132 -38.76 -11.38 -15.62
C GLU A 132 -38.26 -11.80 -17.01
N SER A 133 -37.62 -10.87 -17.74
CA SER A 133 -37.03 -11.14 -19.05
C SER A 133 -35.93 -12.21 -18.96
N VAL A 134 -35.06 -12.12 -17.94
CA VAL A 134 -34.01 -13.13 -17.70
C VAL A 134 -34.61 -14.49 -17.30
N LYS A 135 -35.65 -14.51 -16.46
CA LYS A 135 -36.36 -15.76 -16.11
C LYS A 135 -36.99 -16.42 -17.35
N SER A 136 -37.57 -15.62 -18.25
CA SER A 136 -38.13 -16.12 -19.50
C SER A 136 -37.06 -16.74 -20.41
N LEU A 137 -35.88 -16.12 -20.49
CA LEU A 137 -34.75 -16.67 -21.26
C LEU A 137 -34.23 -17.99 -20.65
N LEU A 138 -34.12 -18.05 -19.33
CA LEU A 138 -33.68 -19.26 -18.61
C LEU A 138 -34.70 -20.42 -18.71
N ALA A 139 -35.98 -20.11 -18.86
CA ALA A 139 -37.05 -21.10 -19.03
C ALA A 139 -37.26 -21.54 -20.50
N SER A 140 -36.50 -20.97 -21.44
CA SER A 140 -36.62 -21.30 -22.86
C SER A 140 -36.14 -22.71 -23.17
N ASN A 141 -36.66 -23.30 -24.25
CA ASN A 141 -36.19 -24.58 -24.80
C ASN A 141 -34.98 -24.42 -25.74
N ASN A 142 -34.58 -23.18 -26.05
CA ASN A 142 -33.46 -22.89 -26.93
C ASN A 142 -32.16 -22.73 -26.13
N VAL A 143 -31.15 -23.58 -26.41
CA VAL A 143 -29.86 -23.59 -25.70
C VAL A 143 -29.16 -22.23 -25.74
N ARG A 144 -29.29 -21.47 -26.84
CA ARG A 144 -28.69 -20.14 -26.98
C ARG A 144 -29.37 -19.08 -26.11
N GLU A 145 -30.69 -19.16 -25.97
CA GLU A 145 -31.47 -18.26 -25.11
C GLU A 145 -31.20 -18.57 -23.63
N VAL A 146 -31.11 -19.85 -23.27
CA VAL A 146 -30.71 -20.28 -21.93
C VAL A 146 -29.28 -19.80 -21.62
N GLY A 147 -28.35 -19.93 -22.58
CA GLY A 147 -26.98 -19.42 -22.46
C GLY A 147 -26.94 -17.90 -22.25
N ALA A 148 -27.74 -17.15 -23.00
CA ALA A 148 -27.89 -15.70 -22.80
C ALA A 148 -28.50 -15.36 -21.43
N GLY A 149 -29.47 -16.14 -20.97
CA GLY A 149 -30.03 -16.04 -19.62
C GLY A 149 -28.99 -16.27 -18.54
N CYS A 150 -28.10 -17.25 -18.69
CA CYS A 150 -26.99 -17.49 -17.76
C CYS A 150 -25.98 -16.33 -17.73
N VAL A 151 -25.64 -15.75 -18.88
CA VAL A 151 -24.79 -14.56 -18.97
C VAL A 151 -25.46 -13.38 -18.27
N ALA A 152 -26.73 -13.11 -18.55
CA ALA A 152 -27.46 -12.01 -17.94
C ALA A 152 -27.57 -12.17 -16.42
N ALA A 153 -27.87 -13.37 -15.92
CA ALA A 153 -27.91 -13.66 -14.48
C ALA A 153 -26.55 -13.42 -13.80
N LEU A 154 -25.45 -13.80 -14.46
CA LEU A 154 -24.10 -13.55 -13.96
C LEU A 154 -23.77 -12.05 -13.89
N GLU A 155 -24.10 -11.28 -14.92
CA GLU A 155 -23.82 -9.84 -14.94
C GLU A 155 -24.68 -9.07 -13.94
N ILE A 156 -25.94 -9.48 -13.72
CA ILE A 156 -26.79 -8.93 -12.65
C ILE A 156 -26.13 -9.14 -11.28
N VAL A 157 -25.69 -10.37 -10.97
CA VAL A 157 -25.01 -10.65 -9.70
C VAL A 157 -23.70 -9.87 -9.57
N ARG A 158 -22.94 -9.71 -10.65
CA ARG A 158 -21.69 -8.93 -10.65
C ARG A 158 -21.91 -7.44 -10.44
N ALA A 159 -23.00 -6.87 -10.94
CA ALA A 159 -23.31 -5.45 -10.81
C ALA A 159 -23.48 -5.04 -9.34
N PHE A 160 -24.00 -5.94 -8.50
CA PHE A 160 -24.27 -5.68 -7.08
C PHE A 160 -23.28 -6.37 -6.12
N ARG A 161 -22.23 -7.04 -6.63
CA ARG A 161 -21.32 -7.86 -5.81
C ARG A 161 -20.56 -7.09 -4.72
N PHE A 162 -20.37 -5.78 -4.88
CA PHE A 162 -19.58 -4.92 -3.98
C PHE A 162 -20.40 -3.80 -3.31
N ARG A 163 -21.71 -3.74 -3.54
CA ARG A 163 -22.55 -2.70 -2.92
C ARG A 163 -23.01 -3.17 -1.55
N GLN A 164 -22.41 -2.63 -0.50
CA GLN A 164 -22.77 -2.94 0.89
C GLN A 164 -24.10 -2.27 1.31
N GLN A 165 -24.49 -1.16 0.68
CA GLN A 165 -25.69 -0.38 1.02
C GLN A 165 -26.98 -0.79 0.29
N SER A 166 -26.94 -1.68 -0.72
CA SER A 166 -28.16 -2.05 -1.47
C SER A 166 -28.62 -3.48 -1.17
N ASP A 167 -29.79 -3.63 -0.55
CA ASP A 167 -30.47 -4.90 -0.23
C ASP A 167 -30.93 -5.73 -1.45
N VAL A 168 -30.52 -5.35 -2.67
CA VAL A 168 -30.98 -5.95 -3.92
C VAL A 168 -30.43 -7.36 -4.12
N LEU A 169 -29.15 -7.61 -3.84
CA LEU A 169 -28.53 -8.91 -4.09
C LEU A 169 -29.13 -10.06 -3.22
N PRO A 170 -29.33 -9.89 -1.89
CA PRO A 170 -30.01 -10.89 -1.07
C PRO A 170 -31.43 -11.25 -1.53
N GLN A 171 -32.15 -10.31 -2.16
CA GLN A 171 -33.50 -10.53 -2.70
C GLN A 171 -33.49 -11.25 -4.06
N LEU A 172 -32.48 -10.99 -4.89
CA LEU A 172 -32.31 -11.63 -6.20
C LEU A 172 -31.90 -13.12 -6.10
N VAL A 173 -31.13 -13.46 -5.07
CA VAL A 173 -30.57 -14.80 -4.89
C VAL A 173 -31.64 -15.90 -4.81
N PRO A 174 -32.70 -15.79 -3.98
CA PRO A 174 -33.82 -16.74 -3.96
C PRO A 174 -34.54 -16.90 -5.30
N GLU A 175 -34.57 -15.87 -6.14
CA GLU A 175 -35.34 -15.90 -7.38
C GLU A 175 -34.57 -16.50 -8.57
N LEU A 176 -33.24 -16.34 -8.59
CA LEU A 176 -32.39 -16.81 -9.69
C LEU A 176 -31.71 -18.15 -9.39
N MET A 177 -31.21 -18.36 -8.16
CA MET A 177 -30.36 -19.52 -7.86
C MET A 177 -31.06 -20.89 -7.98
N PRO A 178 -32.33 -21.08 -7.60
CA PRO A 178 -33.03 -22.35 -7.80
C PRO A 178 -33.18 -22.74 -9.28
N THR A 179 -33.42 -21.76 -10.15
CA THR A 179 -33.52 -22.00 -11.60
C THR A 179 -32.16 -22.40 -12.18
N LEU A 180 -31.09 -21.70 -11.78
CA LEU A 180 -29.73 -21.98 -12.26
C LEU A 180 -29.21 -23.36 -11.83
N VAL A 181 -29.46 -23.78 -10.58
CA VAL A 181 -29.01 -25.11 -10.11
C VAL A 181 -29.74 -26.25 -10.83
N ASN A 182 -31.03 -26.08 -11.13
CA ASN A 182 -31.80 -27.06 -11.90
C ASN A 182 -31.27 -27.19 -13.34
N ILE A 183 -30.99 -26.06 -14.00
CA ILE A 183 -30.39 -26.06 -15.34
C ILE A 183 -29.03 -26.75 -15.31
N ALA A 184 -28.13 -26.37 -14.41
CA ALA A 184 -26.80 -26.97 -14.31
C ALA A 184 -26.84 -28.48 -14.00
N THR A 185 -27.78 -28.92 -13.16
CA THR A 185 -27.95 -30.35 -12.85
C THR A 185 -28.41 -31.14 -14.08
N ASN A 186 -29.33 -30.59 -14.87
CA ASN A 186 -29.76 -31.22 -16.12
C ASN A 186 -28.62 -31.27 -17.16
N LEU A 187 -27.82 -30.20 -17.25
CA LEU A 187 -26.65 -30.13 -18.13
C LEU A 187 -25.58 -31.17 -17.77
N LEU A 188 -25.37 -31.42 -16.47
CA LEU A 188 -24.39 -32.41 -15.98
C LEU A 188 -24.73 -33.85 -16.38
N ASN A 189 -26.02 -34.16 -16.59
CA ASN A 189 -26.47 -35.48 -17.01
C ASN A 189 -26.18 -35.79 -18.50
N THR A 190 -25.69 -34.80 -19.26
CA THR A 190 -25.31 -34.97 -20.67
C THR A 190 -23.83 -35.38 -20.78
N PRO A 191 -23.49 -36.50 -21.45
CA PRO A 191 -22.12 -37.01 -21.48
C PRO A 191 -21.15 -36.05 -22.19
N PRO A 192 -19.91 -35.85 -21.68
CA PRO A 192 -18.95 -34.85 -22.20
C PRO A 192 -18.50 -35.06 -23.66
N VAL A 193 -18.51 -36.31 -24.15
CA VAL A 193 -17.95 -36.69 -25.46
C VAL A 193 -18.74 -36.11 -26.64
N ASN A 194 -20.04 -35.83 -26.47
CA ASN A 194 -20.93 -35.29 -27.50
C ASN A 194 -21.60 -33.96 -27.10
N ALA A 195 -21.09 -33.31 -26.05
CA ALA A 195 -21.66 -32.06 -25.55
C ALA A 195 -21.30 -30.89 -26.47
N SER A 196 -22.27 -30.04 -26.81
CA SER A 196 -21.99 -28.77 -27.49
C SER A 196 -21.10 -27.90 -26.60
N GLN A 197 -20.24 -27.05 -27.18
CA GLN A 197 -19.38 -26.13 -26.42
C GLN A 197 -20.16 -25.15 -25.53
N GLU A 198 -21.47 -25.00 -25.79
CA GLU A 198 -22.38 -24.18 -25.00
C GLU A 198 -22.64 -24.78 -23.60
N ILE A 199 -22.62 -26.12 -23.45
CA ILE A 199 -22.88 -26.82 -22.18
C ILE A 199 -21.84 -26.50 -21.09
N PRO A 200 -20.52 -26.70 -21.31
CA PRO A 200 -19.52 -26.37 -20.30
C PRO A 200 -19.42 -24.86 -20.05
N MET A 201 -19.75 -24.03 -21.05
CA MET A 201 -19.82 -22.58 -20.89
C MET A 201 -20.95 -22.15 -19.95
N MET A 202 -22.15 -22.70 -20.13
CA MET A 202 -23.30 -22.46 -19.24
C MET A 202 -22.99 -22.93 -17.82
N LEU A 203 -22.41 -24.12 -17.67
CA LEU A 203 -22.01 -24.64 -16.36
C LEU A 203 -20.99 -23.73 -15.67
N HIS A 204 -19.98 -23.26 -16.41
CA HIS A 204 -19.01 -22.29 -15.91
C HIS A 204 -19.71 -20.98 -15.47
N TYR A 205 -20.60 -20.39 -16.28
CA TYR A 205 -21.27 -19.14 -15.92
C TYR A 205 -22.20 -19.29 -14.72
N ILE A 206 -22.92 -20.41 -14.60
CA ILE A 206 -23.77 -20.72 -13.44
C ILE A 206 -22.93 -20.80 -12.16
N LEU A 207 -21.83 -21.57 -12.19
CA LEU A 207 -20.92 -21.68 -11.04
C LEU A 207 -20.28 -20.34 -10.71
N LYS A 208 -19.87 -19.56 -11.72
CA LYS A 208 -19.32 -18.22 -11.52
C LYS A 208 -20.36 -17.26 -10.92
N ALA A 209 -21.64 -17.38 -11.28
CA ALA A 209 -22.72 -16.56 -10.71
C ALA A 209 -22.91 -16.89 -9.22
N TYR A 210 -22.97 -18.18 -8.87
CA TYR A 210 -23.06 -18.59 -7.48
C TYR A 210 -21.83 -18.13 -6.68
N LYS A 211 -20.61 -18.37 -7.18
CA LYS A 211 -19.37 -17.90 -6.52
C LYS A 211 -19.35 -16.38 -6.33
N THR A 212 -19.86 -15.61 -7.30
CA THR A 212 -19.94 -14.15 -7.22
C THR A 212 -20.95 -13.69 -6.16
N SER A 213 -22.06 -14.41 -6.01
CA SER A 213 -23.09 -14.07 -5.01
C SER A 213 -22.60 -14.24 -3.57
N ILE A 214 -21.69 -15.19 -3.32
CA ILE A 214 -21.13 -15.49 -1.99
C ILE A 214 -19.82 -14.71 -1.72
N VAL A 215 -19.52 -13.66 -2.49
CA VAL A 215 -18.24 -12.93 -2.35
C VAL A 215 -18.17 -12.17 -1.03
N LEU A 216 -19.15 -11.33 -0.75
CA LEU A 216 -19.17 -10.50 0.46
C LEU A 216 -19.95 -11.13 1.61
N GLN A 217 -21.13 -11.69 1.32
CA GLN A 217 -22.06 -12.21 2.31
C GLN A 217 -22.75 -13.48 1.81
N LEU A 218 -23.26 -14.28 2.73
CA LEU A 218 -24.02 -15.50 2.42
C LEU A 218 -25.48 -15.28 2.83
N SER A 219 -26.39 -15.19 1.85
CA SER A 219 -27.79 -14.84 2.14
C SER A 219 -28.49 -15.91 2.98
N LYS A 220 -29.56 -15.53 3.71
CA LYS A 220 -30.36 -16.49 4.51
C LYS A 220 -30.89 -17.66 3.68
N HIS A 221 -31.24 -17.41 2.40
CA HIS A 221 -31.65 -18.48 1.50
C HIS A 221 -30.50 -19.43 1.16
N GLN A 222 -29.27 -18.93 0.96
CA GLN A 222 -28.11 -19.77 0.68
C GLN A 222 -27.64 -20.58 1.91
N GLN A 223 -27.91 -20.08 3.11
CA GLN A 223 -27.67 -20.82 4.36
C GLN A 223 -28.69 -21.96 4.57
N SER A 224 -29.87 -21.87 3.96
CA SER A 224 -30.93 -22.86 4.15
C SER A 224 -30.58 -24.20 3.51
N GLN A 225 -31.05 -25.29 4.11
CA GLN A 225 -30.83 -26.64 3.57
C GLN A 225 -31.48 -26.82 2.18
N GLU A 226 -32.55 -26.09 1.89
CA GLU A 226 -33.25 -26.12 0.60
C GLU A 226 -32.37 -25.62 -0.55
N SER A 227 -31.44 -24.70 -0.29
CA SER A 227 -30.48 -24.20 -1.27
C SER A 227 -29.16 -24.96 -1.20
N LEU A 228 -28.64 -25.20 0.01
CA LEU A 228 -27.31 -25.78 0.21
C LEU A 228 -27.19 -27.22 -0.32
N VAL A 229 -28.22 -28.05 -0.14
CA VAL A 229 -28.18 -29.46 -0.55
C VAL A 229 -28.16 -29.62 -2.08
N PRO A 230 -29.06 -28.99 -2.87
CA PRO A 230 -28.99 -29.04 -4.33
C PRO A 230 -27.67 -28.51 -4.90
N TRP A 231 -27.18 -27.38 -4.39
CA TRP A 231 -25.90 -26.82 -4.81
C TRP A 231 -24.73 -27.71 -4.43
N GLY A 232 -24.71 -28.30 -3.23
CA GLY A 232 -23.71 -29.27 -2.81
C GLY A 232 -23.66 -30.49 -3.73
N ARG A 233 -24.82 -31.07 -4.07
CA ARG A 233 -24.90 -32.21 -5.03
C ARG A 233 -24.36 -31.84 -6.40
N LEU A 234 -24.71 -30.66 -6.92
CA LEU A 234 -24.19 -30.16 -8.19
C LEU A 234 -22.66 -30.02 -8.13
N LEU A 235 -22.13 -29.35 -7.11
CA LEU A 235 -20.70 -29.11 -6.95
C LEU A 235 -19.91 -30.43 -6.86
N PHE A 236 -20.38 -31.39 -6.07
CA PHE A 236 -19.78 -32.73 -6.01
C PHE A 236 -19.88 -33.48 -7.34
N GLY A 237 -21.00 -33.35 -8.05
CA GLY A 237 -21.17 -33.90 -9.40
C GLY A 237 -20.15 -33.34 -10.39
N VAL A 238 -19.90 -32.02 -10.37
CA VAL A 238 -18.91 -31.36 -11.23
C VAL A 238 -17.48 -31.79 -10.88
N VAL A 239 -17.15 -31.91 -9.59
CA VAL A 239 -15.82 -32.34 -9.14
C VAL A 239 -15.55 -33.79 -9.58
N ASN A 240 -16.52 -34.69 -9.38
CA ASN A 240 -16.40 -36.11 -9.72
C ASN A 240 -16.54 -36.41 -11.22
N LEU A 241 -16.92 -35.42 -12.04
CA LEU A 241 -17.05 -35.60 -13.48
C LEU A 241 -15.72 -36.01 -14.10
N GLN A 242 -15.63 -37.23 -14.63
CA GLN A 242 -14.45 -37.69 -15.35
C GLN A 242 -14.49 -37.15 -16.79
N ILE A 243 -13.51 -36.30 -17.14
CA ILE A 243 -13.42 -35.69 -18.46
C ILE A 243 -12.55 -36.60 -19.34
N PRO A 244 -13.09 -37.22 -20.40
CA PRO A 244 -12.32 -38.08 -21.29
C PRO A 244 -11.21 -37.31 -22.00
N LYS A 245 -10.08 -37.98 -22.30
CA LYS A 245 -8.93 -37.39 -23.01
C LYS A 245 -9.30 -36.82 -24.39
N GLU A 246 -10.34 -37.36 -25.02
CA GLU A 246 -10.85 -36.95 -26.34
C GLU A 246 -11.64 -35.62 -26.29
N ALA A 247 -12.10 -35.18 -25.12
CA ALA A 247 -12.93 -33.99 -24.95
C ALA A 247 -12.13 -32.71 -24.61
N VAL A 248 -10.80 -32.81 -24.49
CA VAL A 248 -9.90 -31.71 -24.11
C VAL A 248 -8.64 -31.69 -24.98
N PRO A 249 -8.00 -30.52 -25.17
CA PRO A 249 -6.74 -30.42 -25.89
C PRO A 249 -5.62 -31.32 -25.33
N GLU A 250 -4.70 -31.75 -26.20
CA GLU A 250 -3.53 -32.53 -25.82
C GLU A 250 -2.52 -31.70 -25.02
N ASP A 251 -2.38 -30.42 -25.37
CA ASP A 251 -1.55 -29.44 -24.66
C ASP A 251 -2.08 -29.14 -23.25
N GLU A 252 -1.18 -29.09 -22.26
CA GLU A 252 -1.55 -28.92 -20.85
C GLU A 252 -2.08 -27.52 -20.55
N GLU A 253 -1.53 -26.48 -21.17
CA GLU A 253 -1.94 -25.09 -20.94
C GLU A 253 -3.30 -24.80 -21.58
N GLU A 254 -3.52 -25.27 -22.81
CA GLU A 254 -4.82 -25.19 -23.48
C GLU A 254 -5.89 -26.03 -22.77
N ARG A 255 -5.52 -27.19 -22.21
CA ARG A 255 -6.40 -28.01 -21.38
C ARG A 255 -6.88 -27.26 -20.14
N GLU A 256 -5.99 -26.54 -19.45
CA GLU A 256 -6.37 -25.67 -18.32
C GLU A 256 -7.32 -24.53 -18.72
N ARG A 257 -7.19 -24.01 -19.94
CA ARG A 257 -8.04 -22.92 -20.47
C ARG A 257 -9.41 -23.38 -20.95
N SER A 258 -9.66 -24.69 -21.03
CA SER A 258 -10.95 -25.25 -21.43
C SER A 258 -12.09 -24.92 -20.45
N GLU A 259 -13.32 -24.82 -20.96
CA GLU A 259 -14.49 -24.47 -20.14
C GLU A 259 -14.84 -25.53 -19.09
N TRP A 260 -14.56 -26.81 -19.36
CA TRP A 260 -14.72 -27.89 -18.40
C TRP A 260 -13.80 -27.73 -17.18
N TRP A 261 -12.52 -27.42 -17.42
CA TRP A 261 -11.56 -27.19 -16.34
C TRP A 261 -11.82 -25.88 -15.59
N LYS A 262 -12.35 -24.84 -16.27
CA LYS A 262 -12.87 -23.64 -15.59
C LYS A 262 -14.05 -23.97 -14.68
N ALA A 263 -15.03 -24.76 -15.15
CA ALA A 263 -16.17 -25.17 -14.34
C ALA A 263 -15.72 -25.95 -13.09
N LYS A 264 -14.83 -26.94 -13.25
CA LYS A 264 -14.23 -27.65 -12.11
C LYS A 264 -13.53 -26.69 -11.14
N LYS A 265 -12.66 -25.80 -11.62
CA LYS A 265 -11.97 -24.79 -10.79
C LYS A 265 -12.96 -23.97 -9.95
N TRP A 266 -14.06 -23.51 -10.56
CA TRP A 266 -15.09 -22.77 -9.82
C TRP A 266 -15.80 -23.65 -8.78
N ALA A 267 -16.08 -24.91 -9.08
CA ALA A 267 -16.66 -25.83 -8.09
C ALA A 267 -15.75 -26.01 -6.87
N TYR A 268 -14.45 -26.30 -7.08
CA TYR A 268 -13.46 -26.37 -6.01
C TYR A 268 -13.39 -25.07 -5.21
N GLY A 269 -13.36 -23.93 -5.90
CA GLY A 269 -13.28 -22.61 -5.27
C GLY A 269 -14.54 -22.21 -4.51
N ILE A 270 -15.73 -22.69 -4.89
CA ILE A 270 -16.98 -22.45 -4.15
C ILE A 270 -16.97 -23.25 -2.84
N LEU A 271 -16.71 -24.56 -2.92
CA LEU A 271 -16.63 -25.44 -1.76
C LEU A 271 -15.57 -24.95 -0.76
N GLY A 272 -14.39 -24.57 -1.24
CA GLY A 272 -13.32 -24.00 -0.40
C GLY A 272 -13.73 -22.69 0.27
N ARG A 273 -14.45 -21.79 -0.43
CA ARG A 273 -14.91 -20.52 0.16
C ARG A 273 -16.01 -20.71 1.19
N LEU A 274 -16.95 -21.62 0.92
CA LEU A 274 -18.01 -21.96 1.87
C LEU A 274 -17.38 -22.46 3.18
N PHE A 275 -16.34 -23.27 3.11
CA PHE A 275 -15.60 -23.74 4.28
C PHE A 275 -14.80 -22.62 4.96
N HIS A 276 -13.85 -21.99 4.25
CA HIS A 276 -12.90 -21.04 4.82
C HIS A 276 -13.56 -19.76 5.39
N ARG A 277 -14.58 -19.21 4.72
CA ARG A 277 -15.18 -17.91 5.11
C ARG A 277 -16.41 -18.02 6.01
N PHE A 278 -17.24 -19.04 5.81
CA PHE A 278 -18.56 -19.13 6.47
C PHE A 278 -18.75 -20.41 7.26
N GLY A 279 -17.97 -21.44 6.95
CA GLY A 279 -18.19 -22.81 7.39
C GLY A 279 -17.28 -23.25 8.52
N ASN A 280 -16.40 -22.38 9.04
CA ASN A 280 -15.46 -22.69 10.10
C ASN A 280 -15.79 -21.89 11.38
N PRO A 281 -16.45 -22.50 12.39
CA PRO A 281 -16.82 -21.84 13.65
C PRO A 281 -15.64 -21.18 14.36
N SER A 282 -14.46 -21.79 14.28
CA SER A 282 -13.28 -21.42 15.06
C SER A 282 -12.40 -20.37 14.40
N GLN A 283 -12.72 -19.95 13.17
CA GLN A 283 -12.02 -18.87 12.44
C GLN A 283 -13.00 -17.79 11.98
N LEU A 284 -14.27 -17.86 12.42
CA LEU A 284 -15.28 -16.87 12.13
C LEU A 284 -15.03 -15.62 13.00
N PRO A 285 -14.87 -14.43 12.40
CA PRO A 285 -14.73 -13.19 13.15
C PRO A 285 -15.91 -12.99 14.11
N SER A 286 -15.65 -12.37 15.27
CA SER A 286 -16.64 -12.13 16.32
C SER A 286 -17.93 -11.46 15.79
N SER A 287 -17.81 -10.52 14.84
CA SER A 287 -18.96 -9.85 14.19
C SER A 287 -19.81 -10.76 13.29
N MET A 288 -19.25 -11.87 12.79
CA MET A 288 -19.90 -12.81 11.87
C MET A 288 -20.45 -14.05 12.58
N GLN A 289 -20.04 -14.31 13.83
CA GLN A 289 -20.53 -15.45 14.62
C GLN A 289 -22.03 -15.37 14.90
N THR A 290 -22.57 -14.17 15.09
CA THR A 290 -24.01 -13.93 15.30
C THR A 290 -24.86 -14.39 14.11
N ASP A 291 -24.41 -14.10 12.89
CA ASP A 291 -25.16 -14.37 11.67
C ASP A 291 -24.91 -15.77 11.10
N TYR A 292 -23.68 -16.30 11.24
CA TYR A 292 -23.25 -17.54 10.57
C TYR A 292 -22.89 -18.69 11.51
N GLY A 293 -22.83 -18.48 12.83
CA GLY A 293 -22.46 -19.51 13.80
C GLY A 293 -23.25 -20.83 13.67
N PRO A 294 -24.59 -20.80 13.61
CA PRO A 294 -25.40 -22.02 13.43
C PRO A 294 -25.12 -22.74 12.10
N PHE A 295 -24.92 -21.98 11.02
CA PHE A 295 -24.57 -22.53 9.71
C PHE A 295 -23.19 -23.21 9.77
N ALA A 296 -22.20 -22.56 10.37
CA ALA A 296 -20.83 -23.07 10.45
C ALA A 296 -20.75 -24.39 11.22
N GLN A 297 -21.43 -24.50 12.37
CA GLN A 297 -21.47 -25.73 13.15
C GLN A 297 -22.09 -26.90 12.35
N HIS A 298 -23.17 -26.63 11.61
CA HIS A 298 -23.78 -27.64 10.75
C HIS A 298 -22.90 -27.99 9.54
N PHE A 299 -22.20 -27.01 8.97
CA PHE A 299 -21.34 -27.18 7.80
C PHE A 299 -20.12 -28.05 8.11
N VAL A 300 -19.41 -27.81 9.23
CA VAL A 300 -18.24 -28.63 9.64
C VAL A 300 -18.64 -30.07 9.93
N THR A 301 -19.80 -30.30 10.53
CA THR A 301 -20.22 -31.64 10.95
C THR A 301 -20.79 -32.46 9.79
N THR A 302 -21.44 -31.83 8.81
CA THR A 302 -22.21 -32.53 7.77
C THR A 302 -21.61 -32.41 6.37
N PHE A 303 -21.12 -31.22 5.98
CA PHE A 303 -20.67 -30.95 4.60
C PHE A 303 -19.15 -31.06 4.44
N ALA A 304 -18.37 -30.53 5.39
CA ALA A 304 -16.91 -30.60 5.32
C ALA A 304 -16.33 -32.03 5.20
N PRO A 305 -16.86 -33.06 5.88
CA PRO A 305 -16.38 -34.44 5.74
C PRO A 305 -16.59 -35.01 4.32
N GLU A 306 -17.70 -34.64 3.66
CA GLU A 306 -17.99 -35.08 2.30
C GLU A 306 -17.08 -34.37 1.27
N ILE A 307 -16.81 -33.08 1.47
CA ILE A 307 -15.81 -32.35 0.66
C ILE A 307 -14.44 -33.01 0.81
N PHE A 308 -14.05 -33.33 2.05
CA PHE A 308 -12.78 -33.98 2.34
C PHE A 308 -12.61 -35.32 1.62
N LYS A 309 -13.61 -36.22 1.71
CA LYS A 309 -13.61 -37.52 1.03
C LYS A 309 -13.48 -37.38 -0.48
N VAL A 310 -14.24 -36.46 -1.08
CA VAL A 310 -14.20 -36.23 -2.53
C VAL A 310 -12.82 -35.72 -2.94
N TYR A 311 -12.23 -34.76 -2.20
CA TYR A 311 -10.93 -34.21 -2.55
C TYR A 311 -9.81 -35.24 -2.39
N LEU A 312 -9.83 -36.04 -1.32
CA LEU A 312 -8.88 -37.13 -1.11
C LEU A 312 -8.93 -38.14 -2.26
N HIS A 313 -10.13 -38.55 -2.68
CA HIS A 313 -10.29 -39.46 -3.81
C HIS A 313 -9.72 -38.88 -5.12
N GLN A 314 -9.88 -37.58 -5.36
CA GLN A 314 -9.29 -36.92 -6.54
C GLN A 314 -7.76 -36.89 -6.48
N VAL A 315 -7.16 -36.69 -5.29
CA VAL A 315 -5.71 -36.76 -5.09
C VAL A 315 -5.20 -38.18 -5.30
N GLU A 316 -5.89 -39.20 -4.79
CA GLU A 316 -5.53 -40.61 -5.01
C GLU A 316 -5.57 -40.99 -6.51
N MET A 317 -6.59 -40.54 -7.25
CA MET A 317 -6.66 -40.75 -8.70
C MET A 317 -5.55 -40.03 -9.46
N TYR A 318 -5.12 -38.86 -8.98
CA TYR A 318 -4.01 -38.11 -9.55
C TYR A 318 -2.67 -38.81 -9.29
N CYS A 319 -2.38 -39.20 -8.04
CA CYS A 319 -1.15 -39.89 -7.67
C CYS A 319 -1.02 -41.28 -8.33
N SER A 320 -2.13 -41.98 -8.55
CA SER A 320 -2.16 -43.26 -9.27
C SER A 320 -2.11 -43.12 -10.80
N GLY A 321 -2.09 -41.89 -11.33
CA GLY A 321 -2.04 -41.61 -12.77
C GLY A 321 -3.34 -41.91 -13.53
N GLN A 322 -4.45 -42.14 -12.82
CA GLN A 322 -5.75 -42.47 -13.42
C GLN A 322 -6.48 -41.23 -13.97
N ALA A 323 -6.28 -40.07 -13.35
CA ALA A 323 -6.88 -38.80 -13.76
C ALA A 323 -5.86 -37.65 -13.76
N TRP A 324 -5.99 -36.74 -14.73
CA TRP A 324 -5.22 -35.50 -14.75
C TRP A 324 -5.94 -34.42 -13.92
N LEU A 325 -5.18 -33.56 -13.23
CA LEU A 325 -5.70 -32.47 -12.40
C LEU A 325 -4.93 -31.18 -12.70
N SER A 326 -5.63 -30.09 -13.02
CA SER A 326 -5.02 -28.77 -13.24
C SER A 326 -4.26 -28.26 -12.00
N LYS A 327 -3.17 -27.51 -12.21
CA LYS A 327 -2.39 -26.86 -11.15
C LYS A 327 -3.26 -25.97 -10.27
N LYS A 328 -4.24 -25.27 -10.84
CA LYS A 328 -5.19 -24.42 -10.10
C LYS A 328 -6.13 -25.24 -9.20
N CYS A 329 -6.55 -26.41 -9.66
CA CYS A 329 -7.36 -27.32 -8.84
C CYS A 329 -6.53 -27.96 -7.72
N GLN A 330 -5.28 -28.33 -8.00
CA GLN A 330 -4.33 -28.80 -6.99
C GLN A 330 -4.18 -27.77 -5.87
N TYR A 331 -3.89 -26.51 -6.23
CA TYR A 331 -3.81 -25.40 -5.27
C TYR A 331 -5.06 -25.30 -4.40
N LEU A 332 -6.26 -25.28 -4.99
CA LEU A 332 -7.51 -25.17 -4.23
C LEU A 332 -7.78 -26.34 -3.27
N ILE A 333 -7.35 -27.56 -3.64
CA ILE A 333 -7.43 -28.73 -2.74
C ILE A 333 -6.46 -28.57 -1.57
N PHE A 334 -5.21 -28.16 -1.83
CA PHE A 334 -4.22 -27.96 -0.78
C PHE A 334 -4.58 -26.80 0.14
N THR A 335 -5.13 -25.70 -0.38
CA THR A 335 -5.69 -24.62 0.44
C THR A 335 -6.80 -25.16 1.36
N PHE A 336 -7.71 -25.98 0.83
CA PHE A 336 -8.74 -26.60 1.66
C PHE A 336 -8.17 -27.52 2.75
N PHE A 337 -7.16 -28.33 2.45
CA PHE A 337 -6.49 -29.17 3.45
C PHE A 337 -5.76 -28.35 4.50
N THR A 338 -5.14 -27.23 4.12
CA THR A 338 -4.50 -26.28 5.04
C THR A 338 -5.53 -25.76 6.04
N GLU A 339 -6.69 -25.33 5.55
CA GLU A 339 -7.79 -24.87 6.40
C GLU A 339 -8.38 -25.99 7.28
N CYS A 340 -8.33 -27.25 6.85
CA CYS A 340 -8.79 -28.38 7.66
C CYS A 340 -7.90 -28.67 8.88
N VAL A 341 -6.65 -28.18 8.90
CA VAL A 341 -5.71 -28.37 10.03
C VAL A 341 -6.15 -27.56 11.25
N LYS A 342 -6.80 -26.41 11.05
CA LYS A 342 -7.13 -25.46 12.13
C LYS A 342 -8.20 -26.03 13.09
N PRO A 343 -9.40 -26.43 12.60
CA PRO A 343 -10.45 -26.96 13.48
C PRO A 343 -10.15 -28.41 13.91
N LYS A 344 -10.33 -28.70 15.19
CA LYS A 344 -10.14 -30.04 15.77
C LYS A 344 -10.92 -31.13 15.04
N ALA A 345 -12.18 -30.84 14.67
CA ALA A 345 -13.07 -31.80 14.02
C ALA A 345 -12.57 -32.24 12.63
N THR A 346 -12.05 -31.30 11.84
CA THR A 346 -11.50 -31.58 10.51
C THR A 346 -10.07 -32.12 10.57
N TRP A 347 -9.29 -31.70 11.57
CA TRP A 347 -7.95 -32.25 11.82
C TRP A 347 -8.00 -33.73 12.15
N ALA A 348 -8.96 -34.17 12.98
CA ALA A 348 -9.16 -35.58 13.29
C ALA A 348 -9.38 -36.45 12.04
N MET A 349 -9.93 -35.88 10.96
CA MET A 349 -10.11 -36.56 9.67
C MET A 349 -8.85 -36.53 8.80
N LEU A 350 -8.05 -35.47 8.85
CA LEU A 350 -6.83 -35.32 8.06
C LEU A 350 -5.64 -36.09 8.65
N LYS A 351 -5.53 -36.16 9.99
CA LYS A 351 -4.42 -36.78 10.74
C LYS A 351 -4.02 -38.18 10.24
N PRO A 352 -4.94 -39.13 9.94
CA PRO A 352 -4.56 -40.46 9.46
C PRO A 352 -3.99 -40.48 8.04
N HIS A 353 -4.33 -39.49 7.21
CA HIS A 353 -3.92 -39.40 5.81
C HIS A 353 -2.71 -38.47 5.59
N TYR A 354 -2.34 -37.70 6.62
CA TYR A 354 -1.30 -36.67 6.55
C TYR A 354 0.05 -37.21 6.07
N GLU A 355 0.52 -38.33 6.64
CA GLU A 355 1.80 -38.93 6.25
C GLU A 355 1.82 -39.37 4.78
N THR A 356 0.73 -39.97 4.30
CA THR A 356 0.58 -40.40 2.90
C THR A 356 0.51 -39.22 1.94
N LEU A 357 -0.20 -38.14 2.31
CA LEU A 357 -0.29 -36.91 1.51
C LEU A 357 1.06 -36.21 1.42
N VAL A 358 1.76 -36.09 2.54
CA VAL A 358 3.10 -35.52 2.58
C VAL A 358 4.06 -36.37 1.73
N GLN A 359 4.03 -37.71 1.87
CA GLN A 359 4.86 -38.62 1.07
C GLN A 359 4.57 -38.56 -0.43
N SER A 360 3.31 -38.46 -0.85
CA SER A 360 2.97 -38.35 -2.27
C SER A 360 3.44 -37.03 -2.87
N MET A 361 3.43 -35.93 -2.09
CA MET A 361 3.99 -34.65 -2.47
C MET A 361 5.52 -34.69 -2.68
N PHE A 362 6.26 -35.51 -1.92
CA PHE A 362 7.71 -35.73 -2.12
C PHE A 362 8.03 -36.42 -3.47
N SER A 363 7.18 -37.34 -3.91
CA SER A 363 7.45 -38.19 -5.09
C SER A 363 7.15 -37.53 -6.44
N HIS A 364 6.28 -36.52 -6.48
CA HIS A 364 5.89 -35.84 -7.72
C HIS A 364 6.62 -34.49 -7.85
N SER A 365 7.77 -34.53 -8.53
CA SER A 365 8.66 -33.38 -8.78
C SER A 365 7.97 -32.15 -9.41
N SER A 366 6.83 -32.32 -10.09
CA SER A 366 6.06 -31.21 -10.68
C SER A 366 5.41 -30.25 -9.68
N LEU A 367 5.30 -30.63 -8.40
CA LEU A 367 4.71 -29.80 -7.33
C LEU A 367 5.73 -28.87 -6.64
N SER A 368 7.03 -29.09 -6.83
CA SER A 368 8.10 -28.43 -6.07
C SER A 368 8.93 -27.41 -6.88
N ILE A 369 8.69 -27.27 -8.19
CA ILE A 369 9.57 -26.50 -9.11
C ILE A 369 9.03 -25.07 -9.38
N ARG A 370 8.58 -24.32 -8.37
CA ARG A 370 8.45 -22.86 -8.51
C ARG A 370 8.88 -22.11 -7.25
N PRO A 371 9.84 -21.16 -7.37
CA PRO A 371 10.34 -20.34 -6.27
C PRO A 371 9.50 -19.08 -6.02
N SER A 372 8.20 -19.09 -6.35
CA SER A 372 7.33 -17.96 -5.99
C SER A 372 6.79 -18.20 -4.58
N LYS A 373 7.21 -17.37 -3.62
CA LYS A 373 6.73 -17.33 -2.23
C LYS A 373 5.19 -17.40 -2.10
N ASN A 374 4.44 -17.09 -3.16
CA ASN A 374 2.97 -17.08 -3.20
C ASN A 374 2.28 -18.43 -3.51
N SER A 375 2.99 -19.51 -3.84
CA SER A 375 2.36 -20.84 -3.94
C SER A 375 2.53 -21.60 -2.63
N GLY A 376 1.67 -21.30 -1.65
CA GLY A 376 1.61 -21.94 -0.32
C GLY A 376 1.34 -23.44 -0.36
N ILE A 377 2.36 -24.22 -0.74
CA ILE A 377 2.28 -25.68 -0.89
C ILE A 377 3.18 -26.41 0.15
N PRO A 378 4.36 -25.92 0.59
CA PRO A 378 5.11 -26.60 1.64
C PRO A 378 4.70 -26.18 3.08
N THR A 379 4.16 -24.98 3.25
CA THR A 379 3.61 -24.47 4.52
C THR A 379 2.14 -24.90 4.68
N LEU A 380 1.87 -26.21 4.61
CA LEU A 380 0.67 -26.80 5.22
C LEU A 380 0.75 -26.61 6.74
N GLN A 381 0.61 -25.37 7.22
CA GLN A 381 0.60 -24.92 8.61
C GLN A 381 1.23 -25.91 9.60
N ILE A 382 2.50 -26.27 9.39
CA ILE A 382 3.24 -27.11 10.34
C ILE A 382 3.42 -26.32 11.65
N THR A 383 3.35 -24.99 11.57
CA THR A 383 3.23 -24.01 12.67
C THR A 383 2.05 -24.27 13.59
N SER A 384 0.88 -24.71 13.08
CA SER A 384 -0.35 -24.78 13.89
C SER A 384 -0.45 -26.07 14.71
N ARG A 385 0.15 -27.17 14.24
CA ARG A 385 0.15 -28.49 14.92
C ARG A 385 1.57 -29.06 15.04
N THR A 386 2.48 -28.22 15.51
CA THR A 386 3.93 -28.45 15.58
C THR A 386 4.28 -29.79 16.22
N LYS A 387 3.70 -30.15 17.37
CA LYS A 387 4.07 -31.39 18.09
C LYS A 387 3.83 -32.71 17.33
N THR A 388 2.80 -32.81 16.47
CA THR A 388 2.44 -34.08 15.80
C THR A 388 3.00 -34.19 14.38
N CYS A 389 3.04 -33.08 13.65
CA CYS A 389 3.41 -33.07 12.24
C CYS A 389 4.90 -32.79 12.02
N PHE A 390 5.47 -31.90 12.83
CA PHE A 390 6.85 -31.45 12.68
C PHE A 390 7.85 -32.59 12.86
N MET A 391 7.73 -33.38 13.94
CA MET A 391 8.65 -34.49 14.20
C MET A 391 8.51 -35.61 13.17
N THR A 392 7.29 -35.88 12.69
CA THR A 392 7.05 -36.87 11.62
C THR A 392 7.67 -36.43 10.29
N ILE A 393 7.56 -35.14 9.95
CA ILE A 393 8.18 -34.58 8.74
C ILE A 393 9.70 -34.58 8.87
N LEU A 394 10.26 -34.19 10.01
CA LEU A 394 11.70 -34.27 10.23
C LEU A 394 12.22 -35.71 10.15
N ALA A 395 11.48 -36.67 10.72
CA ALA A 395 11.81 -38.09 10.58
C ALA A 395 11.76 -38.55 9.12
N LEU A 396 10.79 -38.06 8.34
CA LEU A 396 10.68 -38.35 6.92
C LEU A 396 11.81 -37.72 6.10
N ILE A 397 12.14 -36.44 6.33
CA ILE A 397 13.29 -35.74 5.70
C ILE A 397 14.57 -36.51 5.98
N ASN A 398 14.82 -36.88 7.24
CA ASN A 398 16.00 -37.66 7.62
C ASN A 398 16.00 -39.04 6.94
N ARG A 399 14.86 -39.73 6.87
CA ARG A 399 14.75 -41.04 6.18
C ARG A 399 15.06 -40.93 4.69
N VAL A 400 14.56 -39.88 4.03
CA VAL A 400 14.79 -39.63 2.60
C VAL A 400 16.24 -39.24 2.35
N LEU A 401 16.84 -38.36 3.15
CA LEU A 401 18.24 -37.93 2.96
C LEU A 401 19.24 -39.05 3.29
N GLN A 402 18.92 -39.93 4.25
CA GLN A 402 19.75 -41.10 4.59
C GLN A 402 19.76 -42.16 3.48
N SER A 403 18.68 -42.31 2.71
CA SER A 403 18.61 -43.30 1.62
C SER A 403 19.37 -42.89 0.36
N LYS A 404 19.91 -41.66 0.30
CA LYS A 404 20.61 -41.06 -0.85
C LYS A 404 19.89 -41.27 -2.20
N PRO A 405 18.64 -40.81 -2.34
CA PRO A 405 17.85 -41.01 -3.54
C PRO A 405 18.31 -40.12 -4.70
N ALA A 406 17.64 -40.23 -5.84
CA ALA A 406 17.88 -39.38 -7.00
C ALA A 406 17.80 -37.88 -6.63
N ALA A 407 18.52 -37.03 -7.37
CA ALA A 407 18.61 -35.60 -7.10
C ALA A 407 17.24 -34.88 -6.91
N PRO A 408 16.14 -35.23 -7.61
CA PRO A 408 14.83 -34.60 -7.37
C PRO A 408 14.23 -34.89 -5.98
N GLU A 409 14.42 -36.08 -5.43
CA GLU A 409 13.92 -36.43 -4.09
C GLU A 409 14.74 -35.76 -2.98
N ARG A 410 16.06 -35.63 -3.20
CA ARG A 410 16.95 -34.85 -2.32
C ARG A 410 16.59 -33.36 -2.33
N PHE A 411 16.31 -32.81 -3.50
CA PHE A 411 15.84 -31.42 -3.64
C PHE A 411 14.54 -31.17 -2.86
N GLY A 412 13.55 -32.06 -2.99
CA GLY A 412 12.29 -31.93 -2.24
C GLY A 412 12.49 -31.95 -0.72
N ALA A 413 13.39 -32.81 -0.23
CA ALA A 413 13.74 -32.86 1.19
C ALA A 413 14.42 -31.57 1.69
N LEU A 414 15.40 -31.04 0.95
CA LEU A 414 16.10 -29.81 1.30
C LEU A 414 15.19 -28.57 1.19
N ASN A 415 14.32 -28.50 0.18
CA ASN A 415 13.33 -27.45 0.04
C ASN A 415 12.35 -27.40 1.23
N MET A 416 11.94 -28.56 1.72
CA MET A 416 11.15 -28.62 2.95
C MET A 416 11.95 -28.23 4.19
N THR A 417 13.25 -28.53 4.26
CA THR A 417 14.12 -28.02 5.33
C THR A 417 14.24 -26.49 5.29
N SER A 418 14.40 -25.89 4.10
CA SER A 418 14.40 -24.43 3.92
C SER A 418 13.09 -23.82 4.44
N ALA A 419 11.95 -24.31 3.97
CA ALA A 419 10.63 -23.84 4.42
C ALA A 419 10.39 -23.98 5.94
N LEU A 420 10.97 -25.02 6.56
CA LEU A 420 10.86 -25.28 7.99
C LEU A 420 11.98 -24.66 8.83
N GLY A 421 12.96 -23.98 8.22
CA GLY A 421 14.18 -23.53 8.89
C GLY A 421 13.92 -22.71 10.15
N HIS A 422 13.03 -21.72 10.05
CA HIS A 422 12.62 -20.89 11.19
C HIS A 422 12.03 -21.71 12.36
N LEU A 423 11.17 -22.70 12.09
CA LEU A 423 10.59 -23.57 13.13
C LEU A 423 11.62 -24.50 13.74
N ILE A 424 12.54 -25.02 12.93
CA ILE A 424 13.62 -25.89 13.41
C ILE A 424 14.53 -25.14 14.38
N MET A 425 14.84 -23.89 14.06
CA MET A 425 15.72 -23.06 14.87
C MET A 425 15.08 -22.55 16.15
N ARG A 426 13.75 -22.51 16.24
CA ARG A 426 13.03 -22.23 17.50
C ARG A 426 12.82 -23.46 18.39
N HIS A 427 12.84 -24.67 17.84
CA HIS A 427 12.57 -25.88 18.63
C HIS A 427 13.77 -26.31 19.49
N PRO A 428 13.65 -26.38 20.84
CA PRO A 428 14.79 -26.61 21.75
C PRO A 428 15.52 -27.94 21.51
N ASP A 429 14.79 -29.02 21.21
CA ASP A 429 15.39 -30.35 21.01
C ASP A 429 16.02 -30.57 19.62
N VAL A 430 15.70 -29.71 18.64
CA VAL A 430 16.12 -29.92 17.23
C VAL A 430 17.20 -28.92 16.81
N LYS A 431 17.16 -27.67 17.33
CA LYS A 431 18.13 -26.60 17.03
C LYS A 431 19.59 -27.08 17.14
N GLY A 432 19.91 -27.83 18.20
CA GLY A 432 21.28 -28.32 18.45
C GLY A 432 21.80 -29.33 17.43
N ASN A 433 20.92 -30.00 16.68
CA ASN A 433 21.31 -30.99 15.66
C ASN A 433 21.50 -30.38 14.27
N MET A 434 21.17 -29.09 14.08
CA MET A 434 21.19 -28.44 12.78
C MET A 434 22.60 -28.31 12.19
N GLU A 435 23.61 -28.02 13.02
CA GLU A 435 25.01 -27.96 12.57
C GLU A 435 25.49 -29.29 11.96
N GLN A 436 25.10 -30.41 12.59
CA GLN A 436 25.41 -31.75 12.08
C GLN A 436 24.66 -32.04 10.77
N PHE A 437 23.39 -31.62 10.68
CA PHE A 437 22.59 -31.76 9.46
C PHE A 437 23.20 -31.00 8.28
N LEU A 438 23.57 -29.72 8.48
CA LEU A 438 24.22 -28.89 7.46
C LEU A 438 25.52 -29.54 6.97
N THR A 439 26.35 -30.01 7.89
CA THR A 439 27.64 -30.64 7.56
C THR A 439 27.47 -31.96 6.79
N GLN A 440 26.46 -32.78 7.13
CA GLN A 440 26.25 -34.09 6.53
C GLN A 440 25.49 -34.06 5.20
N HIS A 441 24.51 -33.16 5.08
CA HIS A 441 23.53 -33.18 3.99
C HIS A 441 23.58 -31.94 3.10
N VAL A 442 24.04 -30.78 3.58
CA VAL A 442 24.05 -29.53 2.80
C VAL A 442 25.44 -29.25 2.23
N LEU A 443 26.49 -29.40 3.04
CA LEU A 443 27.89 -29.16 2.62
C LEU A 443 28.31 -29.93 1.35
N PRO A 444 27.94 -31.21 1.15
CA PRO A 444 28.28 -31.94 -0.08
C PRO A 444 27.58 -31.40 -1.33
N GLU A 445 26.40 -30.79 -1.18
CA GLU A 445 25.54 -30.37 -2.29
C GLU A 445 26.04 -29.09 -2.97
N PHE A 446 26.86 -28.27 -2.31
CA PHE A 446 27.58 -27.15 -2.96
C PHE A 446 28.49 -27.61 -4.12
N ARG A 447 28.87 -28.89 -4.16
CA ARG A 447 29.68 -29.49 -5.23
C ARG A 447 28.87 -30.39 -6.17
N ALA A 448 27.55 -30.38 -6.08
CA ALA A 448 26.68 -31.17 -6.96
C ALA A 448 26.79 -30.72 -8.42
N GLN A 449 26.65 -31.67 -9.35
CA GLN A 449 26.70 -31.39 -10.79
C GLN A 449 25.47 -30.56 -11.22
N GLU A 450 24.33 -30.82 -10.59
CA GLU A 450 23.07 -30.15 -10.89
C GLU A 450 22.97 -28.76 -10.25
N PRO A 451 22.60 -27.71 -11.00
CA PRO A 451 22.60 -26.34 -10.49
C PRO A 451 21.50 -26.06 -9.46
N TYR A 452 20.34 -26.69 -9.59
CA TYR A 452 19.26 -26.54 -8.62
C TYR A 452 19.61 -27.12 -7.24
N MET A 453 20.55 -28.08 -7.16
CA MET A 453 21.06 -28.62 -5.89
C MET A 453 22.03 -27.65 -5.21
N ARG A 454 22.86 -26.94 -5.97
CA ARG A 454 23.75 -25.89 -5.43
C ARG A 454 22.96 -24.68 -4.93
N ALA A 455 21.91 -24.29 -5.66
CA ALA A 455 21.03 -23.19 -5.26
C ALA A 455 20.29 -23.48 -3.94
N ILE A 456 19.68 -24.66 -3.80
CA ILE A 456 18.95 -25.01 -2.56
C ILE A 456 19.88 -25.15 -1.35
N ALA A 457 21.14 -25.56 -1.56
CA ALA A 457 22.12 -25.61 -0.47
C ALA A 457 22.40 -24.21 0.11
N CYS A 458 22.49 -23.20 -0.74
CA CYS A 458 22.62 -21.80 -0.32
C CYS A 458 21.36 -21.31 0.41
N GLU A 459 20.17 -21.66 -0.11
CA GLU A 459 18.89 -21.23 0.46
C GLU A 459 18.63 -21.81 1.87
N VAL A 460 18.91 -23.11 2.06
CA VAL A 460 18.78 -23.77 3.37
C VAL A 460 19.73 -23.13 4.39
N LEU A 461 20.98 -22.89 4.00
CA LEU A 461 21.97 -22.25 4.88
C LEU A 461 21.52 -20.83 5.25
N GLY A 462 21.16 -20.00 4.26
CA GLY A 462 20.72 -18.62 4.50
C GLY A 462 19.50 -18.53 5.42
N THR A 463 18.52 -19.43 5.26
CA THR A 463 17.33 -19.45 6.11
C THR A 463 17.63 -19.81 7.57
N VAL A 464 18.55 -20.76 7.77
CA VAL A 464 18.95 -21.21 9.11
C VAL A 464 19.83 -20.17 9.81
N GLU A 465 20.72 -19.51 9.08
CA GLU A 465 21.56 -18.40 9.57
C GLU A 465 20.72 -17.20 9.99
N LYS A 466 19.77 -16.78 9.13
CA LYS A 466 18.79 -15.73 9.43
C LYS A 466 18.01 -16.01 10.72
N SER A 467 17.76 -17.29 11.02
CA SER A 467 17.05 -17.72 12.23
C SER A 467 17.96 -17.85 13.47
N GLY A 468 19.19 -17.33 13.43
CA GLY A 468 20.12 -17.27 14.56
C GLY A 468 20.83 -18.59 14.87
N LEU A 469 21.49 -19.18 13.86
CA LEU A 469 22.34 -20.35 14.05
C LEU A 469 23.59 -20.00 14.86
N GLN A 470 23.92 -20.85 15.84
CA GLN A 470 25.17 -20.77 16.57
C GLN A 470 26.05 -21.94 16.18
N TRP A 471 27.20 -21.64 15.59
CA TRP A 471 28.19 -22.65 15.22
C TRP A 471 29.03 -23.02 16.43
N SER A 472 29.08 -24.31 16.74
CA SER A 472 29.98 -24.84 17.78
C SER A 472 31.42 -24.92 17.29
N ASN A 473 31.62 -25.07 15.97
CA ASN A 473 32.93 -25.20 15.34
C ASN A 473 33.14 -24.16 14.24
N GLU A 474 34.08 -23.24 14.44
CA GLU A 474 34.48 -22.22 13.46
C GLU A 474 34.99 -22.82 12.14
N GLN A 475 35.53 -24.03 12.16
CA GLN A 475 35.98 -24.72 10.95
C GLN A 475 34.81 -25.15 10.06
N ASN A 476 33.67 -25.49 10.66
CA ASN A 476 32.45 -25.82 9.92
C ASN A 476 31.87 -24.55 9.28
N LEU A 477 31.82 -23.44 10.04
CA LEU A 477 31.41 -22.13 9.52
C LEU A 477 32.27 -21.73 8.31
N LYS A 478 33.60 -21.84 8.43
CA LYS A 478 34.51 -21.54 7.32
C LYS A 478 34.29 -22.42 6.09
N ALA A 479 34.05 -23.72 6.28
CA ALA A 479 33.79 -24.64 5.16
C ALA A 479 32.50 -24.30 4.40
N HIS A 480 31.46 -23.87 5.12
CA HIS A 480 30.20 -23.43 4.51
C HIS A 480 30.37 -22.06 3.83
N PHE A 481 31.09 -21.13 4.45
CA PHE A 481 31.46 -19.85 3.83
C PHE A 481 32.25 -20.04 2.53
N ASP A 482 33.29 -20.90 2.53
CA ASP A 482 34.08 -21.19 1.32
C ASP A 482 33.19 -21.82 0.21
N GLY A 483 32.17 -22.60 0.59
CA GLY A 483 31.17 -23.15 -0.32
C GLY A 483 30.28 -22.08 -0.95
N VAL A 484 29.74 -21.17 -0.14
CA VAL A 484 28.91 -20.03 -0.61
C VAL A 484 29.72 -19.07 -1.47
N ALA A 485 30.94 -18.74 -1.05
CA ALA A 485 31.84 -17.87 -1.79
C ALA A 485 32.18 -18.44 -3.18
N ALA A 486 32.36 -19.75 -3.30
CA ALA A 486 32.55 -20.41 -4.60
C ALA A 486 31.29 -20.33 -5.49
N CYS A 487 30.10 -20.34 -4.90
CA CYS A 487 28.83 -20.22 -5.62
C CYS A 487 28.54 -18.81 -6.14
N LEU A 488 29.21 -17.76 -5.63
CA LEU A 488 29.11 -16.41 -6.20
C LEU A 488 29.70 -16.30 -7.61
N ASP A 489 30.71 -17.12 -7.91
CA ASP A 489 31.37 -17.18 -9.22
C ASP A 489 30.78 -18.32 -10.11
N ASP A 490 29.61 -18.89 -9.78
CA ASP A 490 28.96 -19.98 -10.53
C ASP A 490 28.44 -19.51 -11.91
N PRO A 491 28.51 -20.36 -12.97
CA PRO A 491 27.97 -20.00 -14.28
C PRO A 491 26.45 -19.77 -14.28
N GLU A 492 25.71 -20.41 -13.38
CA GLU A 492 24.24 -20.37 -13.38
C GLU A 492 23.70 -19.23 -12.51
N LEU A 493 22.82 -18.42 -13.09
CA LEU A 493 22.24 -17.24 -12.46
C LEU A 493 21.48 -17.54 -11.13
N PRO A 494 20.63 -18.58 -11.04
CA PRO A 494 19.90 -18.87 -9.80
C PRO A 494 20.82 -19.21 -8.61
N VAL A 495 21.98 -19.81 -8.88
CA VAL A 495 22.96 -20.17 -7.85
C VAL A 495 23.64 -18.91 -7.32
N ARG A 496 24.06 -18.01 -8.21
CA ARG A 496 24.69 -16.73 -7.83
C ARG A 496 23.77 -15.86 -6.97
N VAL A 497 22.48 -15.78 -7.34
CA VAL A 497 21.48 -15.02 -6.56
C VAL A 497 21.33 -15.61 -5.16
N GLN A 498 21.10 -16.91 -5.02
CA GLN A 498 20.94 -17.53 -3.70
C GLN A 498 22.21 -17.46 -2.84
N ALA A 499 23.39 -17.55 -3.46
CA ALA A 499 24.66 -17.38 -2.76
C ALA A 499 24.83 -15.95 -2.20
N ALA A 500 24.43 -14.93 -2.97
CA ALA A 500 24.42 -13.54 -2.54
C ALA A 500 23.50 -13.30 -1.34
N LEU A 501 22.27 -13.84 -1.38
CA LEU A 501 21.32 -13.76 -0.26
C LEU A 501 21.91 -14.42 1.00
N CYS A 502 22.40 -15.65 0.86
CA CYS A 502 22.99 -16.41 1.96
C CYS A 502 24.21 -15.69 2.57
N LEU A 503 25.09 -15.12 1.74
CA LEU A 503 26.26 -14.40 2.23
C LEU A 503 25.88 -13.17 3.05
N THR A 504 24.84 -12.45 2.62
CA THR A 504 24.35 -11.25 3.32
C THR A 504 23.88 -11.61 4.73
N GLU A 505 23.07 -12.67 4.85
CA GLU A 505 22.59 -13.15 6.16
C GLU A 505 23.75 -13.59 7.07
N MET A 506 24.75 -14.31 6.53
CA MET A 506 25.93 -14.73 7.31
C MET A 506 26.77 -13.55 7.84
N ILE A 507 26.81 -12.44 7.11
CA ILE A 507 27.55 -11.23 7.52
C ILE A 507 26.84 -10.53 8.67
N THR A 508 25.51 -10.46 8.64
CA THR A 508 24.70 -9.85 9.70
C THR A 508 24.80 -10.64 11.01
N THR A 509 24.83 -11.98 10.94
CA THR A 509 24.84 -12.83 12.13
C THR A 509 26.24 -13.05 12.73
N HIS A 510 27.32 -12.97 11.95
CA HIS A 510 28.67 -13.35 12.40
C HIS A 510 29.78 -12.34 12.06
N GLU A 511 30.33 -11.72 13.12
CA GLU A 511 31.47 -10.78 13.06
C GLU A 511 32.75 -11.39 12.41
N SER A 512 32.98 -12.70 12.60
CA SER A 512 34.13 -13.41 12.02
C SER A 512 34.04 -13.52 10.50
N VAL A 513 32.83 -13.67 9.96
CA VAL A 513 32.56 -13.66 8.52
C VAL A 513 32.72 -12.23 8.00
N LYS A 514 32.19 -11.23 8.72
CA LYS A 514 32.36 -9.81 8.39
C LYS A 514 33.83 -9.41 8.22
N SER A 515 34.67 -9.81 9.17
CA SER A 515 36.12 -9.59 9.13
C SER A 515 36.82 -10.29 7.95
N THR A 516 36.29 -11.44 7.52
CA THR A 516 36.84 -12.22 6.39
C THR A 516 36.44 -11.63 5.04
N VAL A 517 35.24 -11.05 4.95
CA VAL A 517 34.68 -10.46 3.73
C VAL A 517 35.14 -9.01 3.52
N SER A 518 35.46 -8.25 4.57
CA SER A 518 35.92 -6.85 4.49
C SER A 518 36.98 -6.60 3.39
N PRO A 519 38.05 -7.41 3.23
CA PRO A 519 39.04 -7.23 2.16
C PRO A 519 38.52 -7.46 0.73
N GLN A 520 37.38 -8.14 0.57
CA GLN A 520 36.77 -8.51 -0.72
C GLN A 520 35.40 -7.86 -0.94
N VAL A 521 34.94 -6.99 -0.03
CA VAL A 521 33.59 -6.40 -0.06
C VAL A 521 33.31 -5.68 -1.38
N GLY A 522 34.31 -5.00 -1.95
CA GLY A 522 34.19 -4.36 -3.26
C GLY A 522 33.87 -5.35 -4.39
N LYS A 523 34.48 -6.54 -4.39
CA LYS A 523 34.16 -7.60 -5.39
C LYS A 523 32.74 -8.12 -5.19
N VAL A 524 32.33 -8.32 -3.94
CA VAL A 524 30.99 -8.83 -3.61
C VAL A 524 29.92 -7.85 -4.07
N ILE A 525 30.08 -6.55 -3.79
CA ILE A 525 29.13 -5.51 -4.22
C ILE A 525 29.10 -5.35 -5.73
N GLN A 526 30.25 -5.38 -6.41
CA GLN A 526 30.27 -5.40 -7.88
C GLN A 526 29.52 -6.61 -8.45
N THR A 527 29.59 -7.76 -7.77
CA THR A 527 28.85 -8.97 -8.16
C THR A 527 27.35 -8.80 -7.92
N LEU A 528 26.96 -8.23 -6.78
CA LEU A 528 25.55 -7.91 -6.47
C LEU A 528 24.95 -6.93 -7.48
N LEU A 529 25.69 -5.88 -7.84
CA LEU A 529 25.29 -4.92 -8.87
C LEU A 529 25.11 -5.60 -10.22
N LYS A 530 26.07 -6.43 -10.64
CA LYS A 530 25.95 -7.17 -11.88
C LYS A 530 24.74 -8.12 -11.87
N LEU A 531 24.44 -8.74 -10.73
CA LEU A 531 23.25 -9.58 -10.58
C LEU A 531 21.97 -8.75 -10.65
N SER A 532 21.93 -7.55 -10.06
CA SER A 532 20.82 -6.60 -10.17
C SER A 532 20.62 -6.11 -11.61
N ASP A 533 21.70 -5.88 -12.37
CA ASP A 533 21.60 -5.50 -13.79
C ASP A 533 21.03 -6.65 -14.64
N GLU A 534 21.43 -7.89 -14.33
CA GLU A 534 20.99 -9.12 -14.99
C GLU A 534 19.58 -9.59 -14.53
N THR A 535 19.07 -9.10 -13.39
CA THR A 535 17.81 -9.56 -12.78
C THR A 535 16.99 -8.43 -12.15
N ASP A 536 15.71 -8.35 -12.50
CA ASP A 536 14.77 -7.44 -11.84
C ASP A 536 14.23 -8.04 -10.54
N LEU A 537 15.12 -8.42 -9.61
CA LEU A 537 14.75 -9.04 -8.33
C LEU A 537 14.93 -8.07 -7.16
N ASP A 538 13.83 -7.61 -6.57
CA ASP A 538 13.83 -6.66 -5.45
C ASP A 538 14.58 -7.15 -4.21
N ILE A 539 14.61 -8.48 -3.99
CA ILE A 539 15.30 -9.09 -2.85
C ILE A 539 16.80 -8.74 -2.87
N LEU A 540 17.40 -8.52 -4.05
CA LEU A 540 18.79 -8.11 -4.16
C LEU A 540 19.02 -6.66 -3.70
N ASN A 541 18.02 -5.78 -3.80
CA ASN A 541 18.13 -4.40 -3.33
C ASN A 541 18.28 -4.36 -1.80
N ASN A 542 17.47 -5.16 -1.09
CA ASN A 542 17.59 -5.31 0.36
C ASN A 542 18.98 -5.84 0.76
N CYS A 543 19.53 -6.79 0.00
CA CYS A 543 20.89 -7.26 0.27
C CYS A 543 21.95 -6.18 0.04
N MET A 544 21.79 -5.35 -0.98
CA MET A 544 22.69 -4.20 -1.19
C MET A 544 22.58 -3.20 -0.05
N GLU A 545 21.38 -2.91 0.42
CA GLU A 545 21.12 -2.02 1.57
C GLU A 545 21.84 -2.53 2.83
N THR A 546 21.60 -3.79 3.23
CA THR A 546 22.25 -4.40 4.39
C THR A 546 23.78 -4.41 4.26
N MET A 547 24.31 -4.70 3.07
CA MET A 547 25.75 -4.67 2.83
C MET A 547 26.34 -3.25 2.96
N VAL A 548 25.61 -2.22 2.56
CA VAL A 548 26.03 -0.82 2.71
C VAL A 548 26.03 -0.40 4.18
N GLU A 549 25.02 -0.80 4.95
CA GLU A 549 24.92 -0.52 6.38
C GLU A 549 26.05 -1.17 7.17
N GLN A 550 26.43 -2.41 6.83
CA GLN A 550 27.43 -3.15 7.58
C GLN A 550 28.88 -2.72 7.30
N TYR A 551 29.18 -2.16 6.12
CA TYR A 551 30.54 -1.79 5.68
C TYR A 551 30.71 -0.30 5.33
N GLN A 552 30.14 0.61 6.11
CA GLN A 552 30.15 2.05 5.81
C GLN A 552 31.55 2.62 5.48
N ALA A 553 32.60 2.21 6.23
CA ALA A 553 33.95 2.73 6.07
C ALA A 553 34.67 2.20 4.82
N GLU A 554 34.53 0.91 4.53
CA GLU A 554 35.17 0.26 3.38
C GLU A 554 34.52 0.62 2.04
N LEU A 555 33.29 1.15 2.06
CA LEU A 555 32.52 1.49 0.88
C LEU A 555 32.67 2.93 0.40
N LEU A 556 33.24 3.82 1.22
CA LEU A 556 33.55 5.20 0.83
C LEU A 556 34.25 5.30 -0.55
N PRO A 557 35.25 4.47 -0.91
CA PRO A 557 35.93 4.58 -2.21
C PRO A 557 35.07 4.18 -3.42
N VAL A 558 34.00 3.40 -3.22
CA VAL A 558 33.15 2.84 -4.28
C VAL A 558 31.74 3.47 -4.27
N ALA A 559 31.39 4.23 -3.23
CA ALA A 559 30.06 4.81 -3.04
C ALA A 559 29.57 5.61 -4.26
N ALA A 560 30.41 6.45 -4.87
CA ALA A 560 30.02 7.22 -6.05
C ALA A 560 29.73 6.33 -7.28
N GLU A 561 30.53 5.28 -7.50
CA GLU A 561 30.29 4.31 -8.59
C GLU A 561 29.01 3.51 -8.35
N LEU A 562 28.79 3.09 -7.10
CA LEU A 562 27.59 2.38 -6.65
C LEU A 562 26.33 3.22 -6.84
N THR A 563 26.34 4.47 -6.38
CA THR A 563 25.24 5.42 -6.59
C THR A 563 24.96 5.58 -8.08
N ALA A 564 25.99 5.75 -8.93
CA ALA A 564 25.81 5.91 -10.38
C ALA A 564 25.11 4.72 -11.04
N ARG A 565 25.41 3.49 -10.60
CA ARG A 565 24.75 2.28 -11.10
C ARG A 565 23.30 2.18 -10.65
N LEU A 566 23.03 2.38 -9.37
CA LEU A 566 21.66 2.40 -8.85
C LEU A 566 20.82 3.49 -9.54
N CYS A 567 21.46 4.63 -9.83
CA CYS A 567 20.87 5.72 -10.58
C CYS A 567 20.49 5.34 -12.03
N GLU A 568 21.34 4.58 -12.71
CA GLU A 568 21.07 4.03 -14.05
C GLU A 568 19.89 3.06 -14.02
N THR A 569 19.86 2.16 -13.02
CA THR A 569 18.77 1.19 -12.80
C THR A 569 17.45 1.90 -12.51
N PHE A 570 17.44 2.89 -11.62
CA PHE A 570 16.27 3.71 -11.34
C PHE A 570 15.75 4.39 -12.61
N THR A 571 16.65 5.00 -13.39
CA THR A 571 16.29 5.67 -14.65
C THR A 571 15.67 4.71 -15.66
N ARG A 572 16.18 3.48 -15.76
CA ARG A 572 15.62 2.42 -16.61
C ARG A 572 14.21 2.05 -16.14
N LEU A 573 14.04 1.73 -14.85
CA LEU A 573 12.75 1.35 -14.26
C LEU A 573 11.70 2.47 -14.40
N ALA A 574 12.07 3.71 -14.12
CA ALA A 574 11.22 4.88 -14.27
C ALA A 574 10.74 5.07 -15.73
N ARG A 575 11.63 4.91 -16.71
CA ARG A 575 11.26 5.00 -18.14
C ARG A 575 10.38 3.86 -18.60
N GLU A 576 10.62 2.65 -18.09
CA GLU A 576 9.78 1.50 -18.40
C GLU A 576 8.39 1.62 -17.81
N SER A 577 8.26 2.17 -16.59
CA SER A 577 6.97 2.49 -15.96
C SER A 577 6.17 3.47 -16.83
N LEU A 578 6.80 4.55 -17.31
CA LEU A 578 6.17 5.51 -18.25
C LEU A 578 5.66 4.84 -19.54
N SER A 579 6.38 3.84 -20.05
CA SER A 579 5.98 3.12 -21.28
C SER A 579 4.84 2.12 -21.07
N ALA A 580 4.65 1.63 -19.84
CA ALA A 580 3.56 0.73 -19.49
C ALA A 580 2.23 1.49 -19.44
N ASP A 581 2.24 2.74 -18.96
CA ASP A 581 1.05 3.60 -18.91
C ASP A 581 0.53 4.02 -20.29
N ASP A 582 1.41 4.15 -21.29
CA ASP A 582 0.99 4.47 -22.68
C ASP A 582 0.27 3.28 -23.38
N LEU A 583 0.37 2.06 -22.83
CA LEU A 583 -0.25 0.84 -23.37
C LEU A 583 -1.49 0.39 -22.60
N THR A 584 -1.81 1.00 -21.45
CA THR A 584 -2.98 0.64 -20.65
C THR A 584 -4.26 1.24 -21.23
N SER A 585 -4.93 0.46 -22.09
CA SER A 585 -6.38 0.62 -22.23
C SER A 585 -7.02 0.32 -20.86
N PRO A 586 -7.88 1.20 -20.30
CA PRO A 586 -8.46 1.07 -18.94
C PRO A 586 -9.48 -0.08 -18.79
N ASN A 587 -9.35 -1.15 -19.58
CA ASN A 587 -10.38 -2.16 -19.81
C ASN A 587 -9.99 -3.59 -19.41
N ASP A 588 -8.74 -3.86 -19.07
CA ASP A 588 -8.32 -5.18 -18.59
C ASP A 588 -8.25 -5.18 -17.05
N ILE A 589 -9.42 -5.28 -16.43
CA ILE A 589 -9.56 -5.43 -14.97
C ILE A 589 -8.96 -6.78 -14.50
N ASP A 590 -8.74 -7.74 -15.40
CA ASP A 590 -7.95 -8.95 -15.10
C ASP A 590 -6.44 -8.62 -14.97
N ASN A 591 -5.95 -7.52 -15.56
CA ASN A 591 -4.58 -7.02 -15.38
C ASN A 591 -4.43 -6.10 -14.16
N PHE A 592 -5.51 -5.53 -13.63
CA PHE A 592 -5.50 -4.86 -12.31
C PHE A 592 -5.20 -5.84 -11.15
N MET A 593 -5.13 -7.14 -11.45
CA MET A 593 -4.66 -8.18 -10.54
C MET A 593 -3.34 -8.83 -11.02
N SER A 594 -2.77 -8.40 -12.15
CA SER A 594 -1.42 -8.79 -12.57
C SER A 594 -0.48 -7.66 -12.18
N SER A 595 0.37 -7.94 -11.19
CA SER A 595 1.24 -6.98 -10.51
C SER A 595 2.33 -6.36 -11.40
N ASP A 596 2.46 -6.74 -12.68
CA ASP A 596 3.61 -6.38 -13.53
C ASP A 596 3.92 -4.87 -13.66
N GLY A 597 2.93 -3.97 -13.51
CA GLY A 597 3.14 -2.52 -13.55
C GLY A 597 3.52 -1.93 -12.18
N GLU A 598 2.81 -2.33 -11.13
CA GLU A 598 3.08 -1.95 -9.74
C GLU A 598 4.45 -2.48 -9.27
N ASP A 599 4.81 -3.70 -9.68
CA ASP A 599 6.10 -4.34 -9.35
C ASP A 599 7.29 -3.49 -9.79
N LYS A 600 7.20 -2.77 -10.92
CA LYS A 600 8.30 -1.92 -11.40
C LYS A 600 8.43 -0.62 -10.64
N THR A 601 7.31 -0.02 -10.23
CA THR A 601 7.32 1.18 -9.39
C THR A 601 7.87 0.82 -8.00
N PHE A 602 7.44 -0.31 -7.42
CA PHE A 602 7.99 -0.82 -6.16
C PHE A 602 9.49 -1.12 -6.25
N ALA A 603 9.96 -1.70 -7.37
CA ALA A 603 11.38 -1.90 -7.61
C ALA A 603 12.16 -0.57 -7.62
N ALA A 604 11.61 0.48 -8.25
CA ALA A 604 12.21 1.81 -8.27
C ALA A 604 12.24 2.46 -6.87
N MET A 605 11.19 2.28 -6.06
CA MET A 605 11.16 2.72 -4.66
C MET A 605 12.25 2.02 -3.84
N GLY A 606 12.42 0.71 -4.00
CA GLY A 606 13.48 -0.06 -3.34
C GLY A 606 14.88 0.45 -3.68
N VAL A 607 15.13 0.76 -4.97
CA VAL A 607 16.40 1.37 -5.40
C VAL A 607 16.62 2.74 -4.78
N ALA A 608 15.58 3.59 -4.71
CA ALA A 608 15.67 4.91 -4.07
C ALA A 608 16.00 4.79 -2.57
N LYS A 609 15.40 3.82 -1.86
CA LYS A 609 15.71 3.53 -0.46
C LYS A 609 17.18 3.12 -0.29
N THR A 610 17.69 2.22 -1.13
CA THR A 610 19.12 1.85 -1.11
C THR A 610 20.04 3.07 -1.33
N ILE A 611 19.66 4.00 -2.22
CA ILE A 611 20.41 5.26 -2.42
C ILE A 611 20.40 6.11 -1.14
N SER A 612 19.26 6.19 -0.44
CA SER A 612 19.14 6.91 0.85
C SER A 612 20.08 6.31 1.91
N THR A 613 20.16 4.99 2.00
CA THR A 613 21.09 4.29 2.91
C THR A 613 22.55 4.59 2.57
N ILE A 614 22.92 4.70 1.28
CA ILE A 614 24.26 5.13 0.87
C ILE A 614 24.52 6.58 1.30
N ILE A 615 23.56 7.49 1.15
CA ILE A 615 23.70 8.89 1.61
C ILE A 615 23.98 8.92 3.12
N SER A 616 23.33 8.04 3.90
CA SER A 616 23.59 7.87 5.32
C SER A 616 24.97 7.32 5.65
N ALA A 617 25.45 6.32 4.91
CA ALA A 617 26.80 5.79 5.11
C ALA A 617 27.91 6.82 4.77
N VAL A 618 27.66 7.73 3.83
CA VAL A 618 28.65 8.69 3.31
C VAL A 618 28.67 10.02 4.08
N GLU A 619 27.79 10.20 5.08
CA GLU A 619 27.66 11.45 5.86
C GLU A 619 28.99 11.95 6.47
N SER A 620 29.89 11.03 6.83
CA SER A 620 31.20 11.35 7.40
C SER A 620 32.18 12.05 6.43
N SER A 621 31.93 11.99 5.12
CA SER A 621 32.85 12.44 4.07
C SER A 621 32.18 13.42 3.08
N PRO A 622 32.28 14.74 3.33
CA PRO A 622 31.62 15.78 2.51
C PRO A 622 32.03 15.77 1.02
N GLU A 623 33.26 15.37 0.70
CA GLU A 623 33.76 15.32 -0.68
C GLU A 623 33.06 14.26 -1.53
N ILE A 624 32.78 13.09 -0.93
CA ILE A 624 32.09 11.99 -1.60
C ILE A 624 30.59 12.30 -1.66
N LEU A 625 30.02 12.88 -0.60
CA LEU A 625 28.63 13.33 -0.58
C LEU A 625 28.33 14.31 -1.72
N ALA A 626 29.24 15.25 -1.99
CA ALA A 626 29.11 16.17 -3.12
C ALA A 626 29.12 15.44 -4.49
N GLN A 627 29.94 14.41 -4.66
CA GLN A 627 29.96 13.60 -5.89
C GLN A 627 28.67 12.79 -6.06
N VAL A 628 28.21 12.15 -4.99
CA VAL A 628 26.94 11.39 -4.92
C VAL A 628 25.76 12.31 -5.26
N GLN A 629 25.74 13.52 -4.71
CA GLN A 629 24.71 14.52 -5.00
C GLN A 629 24.63 14.85 -6.50
N GLU A 630 25.77 15.11 -7.16
CA GLU A 630 25.81 15.42 -8.60
C GLU A 630 25.32 14.26 -9.48
N ILE A 631 25.44 13.02 -8.99
CA ILE A 631 24.96 11.81 -9.67
C ILE A 631 23.43 11.64 -9.51
N ILE A 632 22.86 12.05 -8.37
CA ILE A 632 21.43 11.88 -8.05
C ILE A 632 20.56 12.96 -8.71
N ILE A 633 21.07 14.20 -8.87
CA ILE A 633 20.30 15.33 -9.43
C ILE A 633 19.55 14.99 -10.73
N PRO A 634 20.15 14.34 -11.75
CA PRO A 634 19.44 13.99 -12.99
C PRO A 634 18.21 13.11 -12.79
N ILE A 635 18.20 12.26 -11.76
CA ILE A 635 17.06 11.38 -11.46
C ILE A 635 15.94 12.14 -10.81
N VAL A 636 16.27 13.00 -9.85
CA VAL A 636 15.29 13.90 -9.23
C VAL A 636 14.60 14.72 -10.32
N VAL A 637 15.38 15.33 -11.22
CA VAL A 637 14.85 16.11 -12.34
C VAL A 637 13.98 15.24 -13.27
N LEU A 638 14.42 14.03 -13.62
CA LEU A 638 13.65 13.13 -14.48
C LEU A 638 12.28 12.77 -13.87
N THR A 639 12.24 12.41 -12.58
CA THR A 639 11.00 12.04 -11.86
C THR A 639 10.05 13.23 -11.81
N LEU A 640 10.56 14.41 -11.49
CA LEU A 640 9.76 15.63 -11.39
C LEU A 640 9.27 16.12 -12.77
N GLU A 641 10.12 16.09 -13.82
CA GLU A 641 9.72 16.49 -15.18
C GLU A 641 8.74 15.52 -15.83
N SER A 642 8.91 14.22 -15.57
CA SER A 642 8.05 13.16 -16.11
C SER A 642 6.76 12.97 -15.29
N LYS A 643 6.62 13.68 -14.16
CA LYS A 643 5.47 13.64 -13.26
C LYS A 643 5.16 12.25 -12.72
N LEU A 644 6.19 11.52 -12.28
CA LEU A 644 6.06 10.20 -11.67
C LEU A 644 5.64 10.33 -10.20
N ILE A 645 4.33 10.53 -9.98
CA ILE A 645 3.75 10.87 -8.68
C ILE A 645 4.05 9.81 -7.62
N ASP A 646 3.97 8.52 -7.98
CA ASP A 646 4.19 7.39 -7.05
C ASP A 646 5.62 7.35 -6.45
N LEU A 647 6.57 8.09 -7.03
CA LEU A 647 7.97 8.14 -6.59
C LEU A 647 8.33 9.47 -5.87
N TYR A 648 7.37 10.38 -5.67
CA TYR A 648 7.65 11.70 -5.09
C TYR A 648 8.16 11.62 -3.66
N ASP A 649 7.53 10.78 -2.82
CA ASP A 649 7.93 10.55 -1.43
C ASP A 649 9.43 10.22 -1.34
N ASN A 650 9.86 9.16 -2.04
CA ASN A 650 11.26 8.74 -2.03
C ASN A 650 12.21 9.77 -2.65
N VAL A 651 11.78 10.52 -3.68
CA VAL A 651 12.65 11.52 -4.33
C VAL A 651 12.81 12.77 -3.46
N PHE A 652 11.76 13.23 -2.79
CA PHE A 652 11.86 14.35 -1.86
C PHE A 652 12.62 13.97 -0.58
N ASP A 653 12.50 12.73 -0.11
CA ASP A 653 13.37 12.19 0.94
C ASP A 653 14.85 12.22 0.56
N LEU A 654 15.19 11.85 -0.69
CA LEU A 654 16.57 11.92 -1.18
C LEU A 654 17.07 13.37 -1.22
N VAL A 655 16.25 14.32 -1.68
CA VAL A 655 16.60 15.74 -1.71
C VAL A 655 16.77 16.28 -0.29
N ASP A 656 15.87 15.94 0.62
CA ASP A 656 15.94 16.29 2.03
C ASP A 656 17.23 15.76 2.66
N ALA A 657 17.49 14.45 2.55
CA ALA A 657 18.68 13.82 3.11
C ALA A 657 19.99 14.44 2.57
N LEU A 658 20.07 14.72 1.26
CA LEU A 658 21.25 15.35 0.65
C LEU A 658 21.46 16.78 1.16
N THR A 659 20.39 17.58 1.23
CA THR A 659 20.47 18.99 1.62
C THR A 659 20.71 19.16 3.12
N TYR A 660 20.04 18.35 3.94
CA TYR A 660 20.19 18.32 5.40
C TYR A 660 21.60 17.92 5.83
N LYS A 661 22.15 16.83 5.28
CA LYS A 661 23.48 16.33 5.64
C LYS A 661 24.61 17.21 5.13
N SER A 662 24.45 17.81 3.95
CA SER A 662 25.44 18.75 3.40
C SER A 662 25.45 20.10 4.14
N ARG A 663 24.34 20.48 4.79
CA ARG A 663 24.09 21.79 5.42
C ARG A 663 24.42 22.98 4.52
N ARG A 664 24.38 22.78 3.20
CA ARG A 664 24.70 23.74 2.13
C ARG A 664 23.99 23.30 0.85
N ILE A 665 23.54 24.28 0.06
CA ILE A 665 22.87 24.04 -1.22
C ILE A 665 23.84 24.23 -2.39
N SER A 666 24.03 23.18 -3.21
CA SER A 666 24.81 23.27 -4.45
C SER A 666 24.10 24.13 -5.51
N PRO A 667 24.84 24.85 -6.39
CA PRO A 667 24.25 25.56 -7.52
C PRO A 667 23.31 24.70 -8.38
N ASN A 668 23.59 23.41 -8.52
CA ASN A 668 22.81 22.48 -9.35
C ASN A 668 21.51 21.99 -8.70
N MET A 669 21.29 22.28 -7.40
CA MET A 669 20.06 21.94 -6.68
C MET A 669 18.96 23.00 -6.84
N TRP A 670 19.30 24.25 -7.19
CA TRP A 670 18.30 25.33 -7.36
C TRP A 670 17.28 25.09 -8.49
N PRO A 671 17.63 24.47 -9.63
CA PRO A 671 16.63 24.06 -10.62
C PRO A 671 15.56 23.12 -10.05
N ILE A 672 15.91 22.27 -9.08
CA ILE A 672 14.94 21.38 -8.42
C ILE A 672 13.93 22.22 -7.64
N PHE A 673 14.36 23.23 -6.88
CA PHE A 673 13.45 24.18 -6.22
C PHE A 673 12.47 24.84 -7.20
N GLU A 674 12.96 25.31 -8.36
CA GLU A 674 12.11 25.91 -9.39
C GLU A 674 11.12 24.91 -10.01
N LEU A 675 11.49 23.63 -10.13
CA LEU A 675 10.61 22.55 -10.59
C LEU A 675 9.55 22.20 -9.54
N THR A 676 9.93 22.08 -8.26
CA THR A 676 9.01 21.83 -7.14
C THR A 676 7.91 22.88 -7.09
N TYR A 677 8.27 24.17 -7.21
CA TYR A 677 7.28 25.26 -7.26
C TYR A 677 6.32 25.12 -8.47
N LYS A 678 6.83 24.79 -9.66
CA LYS A 678 5.98 24.61 -10.86
C LYS A 678 5.03 23.42 -10.73
N LEU A 679 5.49 22.33 -10.12
CA LEU A 679 4.67 21.13 -9.88
C LEU A 679 3.56 21.44 -8.88
N PHE A 680 3.89 22.11 -7.77
CA PHE A 680 2.92 22.55 -6.79
C PHE A 680 1.84 23.46 -7.39
N LYS A 681 2.17 24.33 -8.35
CA LYS A 681 1.16 25.21 -9.00
C LYS A 681 0.31 24.54 -10.09
N SER A 682 0.60 23.30 -10.47
CA SER A 682 -0.06 22.63 -11.60
C SER A 682 -0.92 21.44 -11.19
N GLU A 683 -0.30 20.28 -10.98
CA GLU A 683 -1.00 19.00 -10.82
C GLU A 683 -0.62 18.25 -9.53
N ALA A 684 0.35 18.75 -8.75
CA ALA A 684 0.84 18.12 -7.53
C ALA A 684 0.63 19.02 -6.29
N VAL A 685 -0.51 19.71 -6.23
CA VAL A 685 -0.82 20.63 -5.13
C VAL A 685 -0.95 19.87 -3.80
N ASP A 686 -1.43 18.64 -3.86
CA ASP A 686 -1.75 17.78 -2.70
C ASP A 686 -0.49 17.13 -2.06
N PHE A 687 0.69 17.33 -2.63
CA PHE A 687 1.96 16.74 -2.18
C PHE A 687 2.84 17.73 -1.41
N LEU A 688 2.22 18.71 -0.75
CA LEU A 688 2.97 19.75 -0.03
C LEU A 688 3.69 19.19 1.20
N GLU A 689 3.13 18.14 1.81
CA GLU A 689 3.70 17.47 2.98
C GLU A 689 5.07 16.87 2.67
N GLU A 690 5.19 16.14 1.55
CA GLU A 690 6.43 15.52 1.09
C GLU A 690 7.44 16.56 0.58
N MET A 691 6.95 17.67 0.02
CA MET A 691 7.82 18.76 -0.46
C MET A 691 8.41 19.60 0.68
N LEU A 692 7.74 19.67 1.84
CA LEU A 692 8.06 20.62 2.91
C LEU A 692 9.49 20.50 3.44
N PRO A 693 10.03 19.31 3.80
CA PRO A 693 11.38 19.18 4.34
C PRO A 693 12.45 19.70 3.37
N SER A 694 12.30 19.35 2.09
CA SER A 694 13.17 19.85 1.03
C SER A 694 13.11 21.37 0.90
N LEU A 695 11.90 21.96 0.87
CA LEU A 695 11.70 23.40 0.78
C LEU A 695 12.29 24.15 1.98
N ASP A 696 12.11 23.60 3.20
CA ASP A 696 12.68 24.15 4.42
C ASP A 696 14.22 24.15 4.35
N ASN A 697 14.85 23.05 3.93
CA ASN A 697 16.29 22.98 3.78
C ASN A 697 16.86 24.00 2.79
N PHE A 698 16.16 24.28 1.68
CA PHE A 698 16.55 25.33 0.74
C PHE A 698 16.57 26.71 1.41
N ILE A 699 15.61 27.00 2.29
CA ILE A 699 15.52 28.27 3.02
C ILE A 699 16.58 28.34 4.13
N SER A 700 16.69 27.28 4.94
CA SER A 700 17.57 27.19 6.11
C SER A 700 19.05 27.16 5.73
N PHE A 701 19.45 26.42 4.69
CA PHE A 701 20.85 26.27 4.27
C PHE A 701 21.25 27.14 3.06
N GLY A 702 20.28 27.77 2.38
CA GLY A 702 20.50 28.64 1.22
C GLY A 702 20.21 30.14 1.39
N PRO A 703 20.32 30.77 2.59
CA PRO A 703 19.79 32.12 2.81
C PRO A 703 20.46 33.19 1.94
N GLU A 704 21.74 33.01 1.57
CA GLU A 704 22.47 33.95 0.72
C GLU A 704 21.87 34.07 -0.69
N VAL A 705 21.37 32.96 -1.26
CA VAL A 705 20.73 33.00 -2.59
C VAL A 705 19.38 33.69 -2.51
N PHE A 706 18.57 33.38 -1.49
CA PHE A 706 17.29 34.05 -1.24
C PHE A 706 17.44 35.57 -1.07
N LYS A 707 18.50 36.04 -0.40
CA LYS A 707 18.80 37.49 -0.28
C LYS A 707 19.10 38.14 -1.64
N THR A 708 19.74 37.41 -2.56
CA THR A 708 20.06 37.94 -3.90
C THR A 708 18.90 37.83 -4.89
N ARG A 709 18.00 36.86 -4.71
CA ARG A 709 16.90 36.51 -5.62
C ARG A 709 15.53 36.71 -4.95
N PRO A 710 14.94 37.91 -5.03
CA PRO A 710 13.64 38.20 -4.40
C PRO A 710 12.47 37.46 -5.09
N ASP A 711 12.68 36.91 -6.28
CA ASP A 711 11.76 36.01 -6.96
C ASP A 711 11.51 34.72 -6.18
N TYR A 712 12.54 34.16 -5.52
CA TYR A 712 12.39 32.93 -4.72
C TYR A 712 11.58 33.17 -3.45
N ILE A 713 11.75 34.33 -2.80
CA ILE A 713 10.92 34.73 -1.65
C ILE A 713 9.44 34.79 -2.07
N LYS A 714 9.14 35.36 -3.25
CA LYS A 714 7.77 35.43 -3.78
C LYS A 714 7.18 34.05 -4.08
N MET A 715 7.98 33.10 -4.58
CA MET A 715 7.53 31.73 -4.83
C MET A 715 7.11 31.05 -3.53
N VAL A 716 7.92 31.14 -2.47
CA VAL A 716 7.59 30.57 -1.15
C VAL A 716 6.33 31.20 -0.55
N VAL A 717 6.20 32.53 -0.64
CA VAL A 717 5.01 33.22 -0.15
C VAL A 717 3.77 32.83 -0.96
N ASP A 718 3.89 32.63 -2.26
CA ASP A 718 2.78 32.14 -3.10
C ASP A 718 2.37 30.71 -2.76
N ILE A 719 3.32 29.84 -2.38
CA ILE A 719 3.01 28.49 -1.84
C ILE A 719 2.19 28.62 -0.57
N TYR A 720 2.64 29.43 0.40
CA TYR A 720 1.92 29.69 1.65
C TYR A 720 0.49 30.22 1.41
N VAL A 721 0.35 31.23 0.55
CA VAL A 721 -0.97 31.81 0.24
C VAL A 721 -1.87 30.76 -0.42
N THR A 722 -1.33 29.97 -1.36
CA THR A 722 -2.10 28.91 -2.03
C THR A 722 -2.53 27.83 -1.02
N ALA A 723 -1.64 27.41 -0.11
CA ALA A 723 -1.93 26.40 0.92
C ALA A 723 -3.08 26.79 1.85
N ILE A 724 -3.23 28.09 2.16
CA ILE A 724 -4.28 28.59 3.05
C ILE A 724 -5.58 28.93 2.32
N THR A 725 -5.51 29.39 1.06
CA THR A 725 -6.66 29.97 0.37
C THR A 725 -7.35 29.03 -0.61
N ASN A 726 -6.71 27.93 -0.99
CA ASN A 726 -7.24 27.01 -1.99
C ASN A 726 -8.23 26.01 -1.36
N GLU A 727 -9.47 25.98 -1.86
CA GLU A 727 -10.52 25.06 -1.38
C GLU A 727 -10.24 23.59 -1.67
N ASN A 728 -9.32 23.29 -2.59
CA ASN A 728 -8.95 21.91 -2.93
C ASN A 728 -7.95 21.30 -1.92
N LEU A 729 -7.28 22.12 -1.10
CA LEU A 729 -6.29 21.65 -0.14
C LEU A 729 -6.89 21.47 1.24
N GLY A 730 -6.36 20.51 2.00
CA GLY A 730 -6.81 20.22 3.36
C GLY A 730 -6.20 21.15 4.40
N GLU A 731 -6.67 21.06 5.64
CA GLU A 731 -6.07 21.83 6.74
C GLU A 731 -4.63 21.38 7.06
N ALA A 732 -4.25 20.14 6.73
CA ALA A 732 -2.89 19.63 6.83
C ALA A 732 -1.90 20.40 5.93
N ASP A 733 -2.28 20.68 4.68
CA ASP A 733 -1.49 21.52 3.77
C ASP A 733 -1.36 22.95 4.31
N GLY A 734 -2.41 23.47 4.94
CA GLY A 734 -2.38 24.75 5.64
C GLY A 734 -1.35 24.80 6.76
N ILE A 735 -1.21 23.72 7.55
CA ILE A 735 -0.19 23.58 8.59
C ILE A 735 1.21 23.60 7.95
N ASN A 736 1.41 22.84 6.87
CA ASN A 736 2.69 22.78 6.15
C ASN A 736 3.07 24.13 5.55
N GLY A 737 2.11 24.86 4.99
CA GLY A 737 2.28 26.24 4.54
C GLY A 737 2.72 27.15 5.69
N CYS A 738 2.08 27.07 6.86
CA CYS A 738 2.42 27.87 8.04
C CYS A 738 3.86 27.61 8.51
N LYS A 739 4.30 26.35 8.54
CA LYS A 739 5.70 25.98 8.87
C LYS A 739 6.69 26.60 7.88
N LEU A 740 6.38 26.58 6.59
CA LEU A 740 7.22 27.19 5.56
C LEU A 740 7.34 28.72 5.73
N ALA A 741 6.22 29.38 6.07
CA ALA A 741 6.22 30.82 6.36
C ALA A 741 7.04 31.16 7.62
N GLU A 742 6.97 30.31 8.64
CA GLU A 742 7.80 30.42 9.84
C GLU A 742 9.30 30.32 9.51
N SER A 743 9.71 29.30 8.75
CA SER A 743 11.10 29.13 8.33
C SER A 743 11.62 30.34 7.56
N LEU A 744 10.81 30.89 6.65
CA LEU A 744 11.12 32.10 5.90
C LEU A 744 11.41 33.30 6.82
N LEU A 745 10.56 33.52 7.83
CA LEU A 745 10.68 34.64 8.77
C LEU A 745 11.86 34.48 9.73
N LEU A 746 12.18 33.25 10.15
CA LEU A 746 13.28 32.98 11.06
C LEU A 746 14.65 33.12 10.36
N ASN A 747 14.79 32.59 9.14
CA ASN A 747 16.07 32.52 8.43
C ASN A 747 16.43 33.81 7.67
N LEU A 748 15.45 34.58 7.16
CA LEU A 748 15.68 35.74 6.28
C LEU A 748 15.41 37.11 6.94
N ARG A 749 15.82 37.27 8.21
CA ARG A 749 15.63 38.54 8.95
C ARG A 749 16.18 39.76 8.19
N GLY A 750 15.34 40.78 8.05
CA GLY A 750 15.65 42.06 7.39
C GLY A 750 15.59 42.08 5.87
N HIS A 751 15.16 40.99 5.21
CA HIS A 751 15.08 40.90 3.74
C HIS A 751 13.68 40.53 3.22
N CYS A 752 12.70 40.32 4.11
CA CYS A 752 11.32 39.92 3.82
C CYS A 752 10.30 41.03 4.13
N ASP A 753 10.73 42.30 4.14
CA ASP A 753 9.87 43.44 4.55
C ASP A 753 8.65 43.62 3.63
N ASP A 754 8.83 43.46 2.32
CA ASP A 754 7.76 43.60 1.31
C ASP A 754 6.69 42.49 1.41
N THR A 755 7.05 41.32 1.96
CA THR A 755 6.18 40.15 2.04
C THR A 755 5.44 40.05 3.38
N LEU A 756 5.90 40.78 4.40
CA LEU A 756 5.34 40.76 5.75
C LEU A 756 3.85 41.12 5.77
N GLN A 757 3.42 42.09 4.94
CA GLN A 757 2.02 42.48 4.83
C GLN A 757 1.14 41.32 4.32
N VAL A 758 1.59 40.60 3.29
CA VAL A 758 0.83 39.49 2.69
C VAL A 758 0.69 38.33 3.67
N LEU A 759 1.75 38.00 4.41
CA LEU A 759 1.72 36.94 5.41
C LEU A 759 0.70 37.24 6.52
N ILE A 760 0.75 38.46 7.08
CA ILE A 760 -0.16 38.89 8.14
C ILE A 760 -1.61 38.95 7.64
N GLU A 761 -1.86 39.53 6.47
CA GLU A 761 -3.22 39.62 5.91
C GLU A 761 -3.84 38.25 5.62
N THR A 762 -3.04 37.31 5.12
CA THR A 762 -3.49 35.95 4.79
C THR A 762 -3.81 35.18 6.06
N SER A 763 -2.88 35.19 7.03
CA SER A 763 -3.06 34.57 8.35
C SER A 763 -4.28 35.14 9.11
N TRP A 764 -4.49 36.45 9.04
CA TRP A 764 -5.62 37.11 9.70
C TRP A 764 -6.96 36.71 9.11
N LYS A 765 -7.08 36.66 7.78
CA LYS A 765 -8.32 36.25 7.09
C LYS A 765 -8.61 34.76 7.26
N ALA A 766 -7.58 33.93 7.36
CA ALA A 766 -7.73 32.49 7.53
C ALA A 766 -8.42 32.13 8.85
N ARG A 767 -8.24 32.94 9.90
CA ARG A 767 -8.73 32.68 11.26
C ARG A 767 -10.20 32.29 11.34
N ASP A 768 -11.07 32.91 10.55
CA ASP A 768 -12.52 32.67 10.62
C ASP A 768 -12.93 31.31 9.99
N ASN A 769 -12.05 30.69 9.20
CA ASN A 769 -12.32 29.47 8.44
C ASN A 769 -11.65 28.21 9.01
N ILE A 770 -10.84 28.32 10.07
CA ILE A 770 -10.09 27.21 10.67
C ILE A 770 -11.01 26.33 11.53
N GLN A 771 -10.97 25.00 11.34
CA GLN A 771 -11.75 24.04 12.13
C GLN A 771 -10.89 23.19 13.08
N THR A 772 -9.64 22.86 12.71
CA THR A 772 -8.73 22.05 13.54
C THR A 772 -7.89 22.88 14.50
N LYS A 773 -7.59 22.30 15.67
CA LYS A 773 -6.67 22.90 16.66
C LYS A 773 -5.23 23.03 16.12
N GLY A 774 -4.80 22.09 15.28
CA GLY A 774 -3.46 22.08 14.67
C GLY A 774 -3.21 23.28 13.75
N LEU A 775 -4.16 23.61 12.89
CA LEU A 775 -4.05 24.78 12.01
C LEU A 775 -4.20 26.10 12.78
N GLU A 776 -5.06 26.15 13.82
CA GLU A 776 -5.16 27.33 14.69
C GLU A 776 -3.80 27.63 15.36
N HIS A 777 -3.14 26.60 15.87
CA HIS A 777 -1.81 26.68 16.47
C HIS A 777 -0.76 27.13 15.46
N ALA A 778 -0.66 26.47 14.31
CA ALA A 778 0.33 26.80 13.29
C ALA A 778 0.14 28.24 12.75
N ASN A 779 -1.11 28.67 12.55
CA ASN A 779 -1.42 30.03 12.12
C ASN A 779 -1.05 31.08 13.18
N LEU A 780 -1.23 30.76 14.47
CA LEU A 780 -0.79 31.62 15.57
C LEU A 780 0.74 31.79 15.56
N LEU A 781 1.51 30.72 15.34
CA LEU A 781 2.97 30.76 15.27
C LEU A 781 3.48 31.66 14.14
N VAL A 782 2.80 31.71 12.98
CA VAL A 782 3.16 32.63 11.88
C VAL A 782 3.07 34.09 12.33
N LEU A 783 2.01 34.47 13.04
CA LEU A 783 1.84 35.83 13.55
C LEU A 783 2.86 36.16 14.66
N ILE A 784 3.19 35.20 15.51
CA ILE A 784 4.25 35.36 16.53
C ILE A 784 5.62 35.57 15.83
N ASN A 785 5.92 34.80 14.80
CA ASN A 785 7.13 34.96 13.98
C ASN A 785 7.18 36.33 13.28
N ALA A 786 6.05 36.85 12.81
CA ALA A 786 5.97 38.18 12.22
C ALA A 786 6.35 39.29 13.24
N ILE A 787 5.93 39.12 14.50
CA ILE A 787 6.32 40.03 15.60
C ILE A 787 7.80 39.90 15.92
N LEU A 788 8.34 38.68 15.96
CA LEU A 788 9.76 38.46 16.17
C LEU A 788 10.62 39.06 15.05
N TYR A 789 10.14 39.00 13.80
CA TYR A 789 10.81 39.57 12.64
C TYR A 789 10.89 41.10 12.73
N ASN A 790 9.75 41.79 12.89
CA ASN A 790 9.70 43.23 13.10
C ASN A 790 8.47 43.64 13.91
N PRO A 791 8.60 43.87 15.23
CA PRO A 791 7.45 44.07 16.11
C PRO A 791 6.69 45.38 15.82
N ALA A 792 7.39 46.44 15.42
CA ALA A 792 6.75 47.72 15.09
C ALA A 792 5.92 47.63 13.80
N ALA A 793 6.49 47.02 12.75
CA ALA A 793 5.81 46.86 11.48
C ALA A 793 4.64 45.88 11.59
N ALA A 794 4.83 44.73 12.25
CA ALA A 794 3.78 43.72 12.41
C ALA A 794 2.54 44.27 13.15
N LEU A 795 2.75 45.00 14.24
CA LEU A 795 1.64 45.62 14.99
C LEU A 795 0.91 46.70 14.18
N HIS A 796 1.62 47.51 13.41
CA HIS A 796 1.01 48.52 12.54
C HIS A 796 0.23 47.90 11.38
N ILE A 797 0.77 46.82 10.78
CA ILE A 797 0.08 46.08 9.72
C ILE A 797 -1.20 45.45 10.26
N LEU A 798 -1.15 44.77 11.42
CA LEU A 798 -2.34 44.19 12.06
C LEU A 798 -3.44 45.24 12.27
N GLU A 799 -3.10 46.41 12.80
CA GLU A 799 -4.07 47.49 13.03
C GLU A 799 -4.67 48.05 11.73
N ASN A 800 -3.92 48.02 10.62
CA ASN A 800 -4.42 48.41 9.30
C ASN A 800 -5.38 47.38 8.70
N VAL A 801 -5.24 46.09 9.03
CA VAL A 801 -6.13 45.04 8.53
C VAL A 801 -7.52 45.18 9.15
N GLN A 802 -7.60 45.37 10.47
CA GLN A 802 -8.84 45.60 11.19
C GLN A 802 -8.58 46.38 12.48
N ALA A 803 -9.48 47.33 12.79
CA ALA A 803 -9.40 48.09 14.04
C ALA A 803 -9.45 47.14 15.26
N ASN A 804 -8.52 47.30 16.21
CA ASN A 804 -8.32 46.42 17.38
C ASN A 804 -7.86 44.98 17.05
N ALA A 805 -7.35 44.71 15.84
CA ALA A 805 -6.74 43.42 15.53
C ALA A 805 -5.52 43.12 16.42
N SER A 806 -4.68 44.14 16.67
CA SER A 806 -3.48 44.00 17.49
C SER A 806 -3.78 43.55 18.93
N SER A 807 -4.84 44.09 19.54
CA SER A 807 -5.27 43.70 20.89
C SER A 807 -5.95 42.33 20.90
N THR A 808 -6.74 42.01 19.88
CA THR A 808 -7.39 40.69 19.73
C THR A 808 -6.35 39.57 19.56
N PHE A 809 -5.34 39.80 18.72
CA PHE A 809 -4.21 38.89 18.54
C PHE A 809 -3.50 38.60 19.87
N LEU A 810 -3.11 39.64 20.60
CA LEU A 810 -2.39 39.48 21.87
C LEU A 810 -3.24 38.76 22.91
N ASN A 811 -4.54 39.04 22.99
CA ASN A 811 -5.44 38.33 23.89
C ASN A 811 -5.52 36.83 23.55
N ASN A 812 -5.59 36.46 22.28
CA ASN A 812 -5.57 35.07 21.84
C ASN A 812 -4.23 34.41 22.19
N TRP A 813 -3.12 35.09 21.92
CA TRP A 813 -1.78 34.59 22.25
C TRP A 813 -1.61 34.38 23.76
N PHE A 814 -2.03 35.33 24.60
CA PHE A 814 -2.02 35.16 26.06
C PHE A 814 -3.00 34.07 26.55
N SER A 815 -4.11 33.84 25.86
CA SER A 815 -5.00 32.72 26.15
C SER A 815 -4.34 31.39 25.81
N ALA A 816 -3.58 31.30 24.72
CA ALA A 816 -2.83 30.10 24.34
C ALA A 816 -1.71 29.81 25.36
N ILE A 817 -0.98 30.84 25.80
CA ILE A 817 0.05 30.72 26.84
C ILE A 817 -0.51 30.14 28.15
N LYS A 818 -1.74 30.48 28.54
CA LYS A 818 -2.34 30.05 29.82
C LYS A 818 -2.99 28.67 29.79
N LYS A 819 -3.23 28.08 28.61
CA LYS A 819 -3.82 26.73 28.48
C LYS A 819 -2.73 25.67 28.68
N GLU A 820 -3.02 24.59 29.42
CA GLU A 820 -2.02 23.57 29.78
C GLU A 820 -1.37 22.86 28.57
N ASN A 821 -2.07 22.73 27.44
CA ASN A 821 -1.55 22.20 26.16
C ASN A 821 -1.62 23.21 25.00
N GLY A 822 -1.62 24.52 25.30
CA GLY A 822 -1.74 25.55 24.26
C GLY A 822 -0.47 25.81 23.44
N LEU A 823 0.71 25.58 24.03
CA LEU A 823 2.02 25.66 23.36
C LEU A 823 2.85 24.44 23.81
N PRO A 824 2.63 23.25 23.26
CA PRO A 824 3.23 22.02 23.78
C PRO A 824 4.73 21.93 23.52
N ARG A 825 5.21 22.43 22.37
CA ARG A 825 6.58 22.20 21.89
C ARG A 825 7.62 23.08 22.56
N VAL A 826 8.86 22.58 22.65
CA VAL A 826 10.02 23.35 23.13
C VAL A 826 10.28 24.55 22.22
N HIS A 827 10.18 24.36 20.91
CA HIS A 827 10.34 25.41 19.90
C HIS A 827 9.31 26.54 20.10
N ASP A 828 8.03 26.21 20.26
CA ASP A 828 6.94 27.19 20.43
C ASP A 828 7.14 28.07 21.66
N LYS A 829 7.60 27.46 22.77
CA LYS A 829 7.92 28.16 24.02
C LYS A 829 9.13 29.08 23.85
N LYS A 830 10.20 28.62 23.20
CA LYS A 830 11.38 29.46 22.90
C LYS A 830 11.00 30.63 21.99
N LEU A 831 10.28 30.37 20.89
CA LEU A 831 9.80 31.38 19.96
C LEU A 831 8.98 32.44 20.69
N THR A 832 8.03 32.01 21.52
CA THR A 832 7.18 32.92 22.30
C THR A 832 8.01 33.80 23.24
N ILE A 833 8.97 33.22 23.98
CA ILE A 833 9.82 34.01 24.88
C ILE A 833 10.61 35.06 24.10
N VAL A 834 11.27 34.68 23.00
CA VAL A 834 12.09 35.61 22.22
C VAL A 834 11.22 36.68 21.53
N ALA A 835 10.03 36.35 21.06
CA ALA A 835 9.09 37.31 20.48
C ALA A 835 8.57 38.31 21.54
N LEU A 836 8.23 37.84 22.74
CA LEU A 836 7.85 38.73 23.86
C LEU A 836 9.03 39.61 24.29
N CYS A 837 10.27 39.10 24.26
CA CYS A 837 11.47 39.90 24.49
C CYS A 837 11.62 41.02 23.45
N ALA A 838 11.39 40.73 22.17
CA ALA A 838 11.43 41.74 21.10
C ALA A 838 10.37 42.85 21.31
N LEU A 839 9.20 42.51 21.86
CA LEU A 839 8.18 43.50 22.24
C LEU A 839 8.65 44.39 23.42
N LEU A 840 9.35 43.82 24.40
CA LEU A 840 9.89 44.59 25.54
C LEU A 840 10.98 45.60 25.13
N GLU A 841 11.69 45.31 24.03
CA GLU A 841 12.75 46.19 23.50
C GLU A 841 12.22 47.36 22.64
N LEU A 842 10.91 47.38 22.34
CA LEU A 842 10.26 48.39 21.49
C LEU A 842 10.26 49.79 22.14
N ASP A 843 10.36 50.83 21.30
CA ASP A 843 10.23 52.22 21.76
C ASP A 843 8.77 52.52 22.17
N PRO A 844 8.51 53.14 23.35
CA PRO A 844 7.17 53.54 23.78
C PRO A 844 6.35 54.33 22.75
N ALA A 845 7.01 55.08 21.86
CA ALA A 845 6.34 55.84 20.80
C ALA A 845 5.76 54.95 19.69
N SER A 846 6.32 53.74 19.50
CA SER A 846 5.92 52.80 18.45
C SER A 846 4.84 51.80 18.90
N VAL A 847 4.44 51.83 20.17
CA VAL A 847 3.40 50.95 20.73
C VAL A 847 2.01 51.48 20.32
N PRO A 848 1.14 50.68 19.68
CA PRO A 848 -0.23 51.10 19.35
C PRO A 848 -1.05 51.38 20.60
N ASN A 849 -1.92 52.40 20.54
CA ASN A 849 -2.74 52.82 21.70
C ASN A 849 -3.67 51.72 22.22
N ALA A 850 -4.15 50.82 21.34
CA ALA A 850 -5.03 49.71 21.69
C ALA A 850 -4.38 48.69 22.65
N VAL A 851 -3.05 48.67 22.73
CA VAL A 851 -2.28 47.63 23.43
C VAL A 851 -1.57 48.16 24.68
N LYS A 852 -1.49 49.48 24.85
CA LYS A 852 -0.75 50.12 25.95
C LYS A 852 -1.20 49.68 27.34
N GLU A 853 -2.50 49.41 27.52
CA GLU A 853 -3.06 48.95 28.80
C GLU A 853 -2.65 47.51 29.15
N GLY A 854 -2.48 46.64 28.14
CA GLY A 854 -2.07 45.24 28.31
C GLY A 854 -0.55 45.02 28.33
N TRP A 855 0.25 46.03 27.96
CA TRP A 855 1.71 45.93 27.85
C TRP A 855 2.42 45.44 29.13
N PRO A 856 2.00 45.84 30.36
CA PRO A 856 2.62 45.33 31.59
C PRO A 856 2.44 43.82 31.81
N LEU A 857 1.44 43.19 31.18
CA LEU A 857 1.15 41.75 31.32
C LEU A 857 2.14 40.87 30.54
N ILE A 858 2.91 41.44 29.61
CA ILE A 858 3.93 40.71 28.82
C ILE A 858 4.96 40.03 29.72
N VAL A 859 5.41 40.72 30.78
CA VAL A 859 6.38 40.17 31.74
C VAL A 859 5.79 38.96 32.47
N GLY A 860 4.54 39.06 32.94
CA GLY A 860 3.83 37.96 33.59
C GLY A 860 3.60 36.76 32.66
N GLY A 861 3.21 37.01 31.41
CA GLY A 861 3.07 35.96 30.39
C GLY A 861 4.40 35.27 30.06
N THR A 862 5.49 36.02 29.94
CA THR A 862 6.83 35.45 29.68
C THR A 862 7.28 34.55 30.83
N LEU A 863 7.03 34.96 32.08
CA LEU A 863 7.35 34.15 33.27
C LEU A 863 6.53 32.87 33.37
N HIS A 864 5.28 32.88 32.90
CA HIS A 864 4.46 31.67 32.81
C HIS A 864 5.07 30.65 31.84
N VAL A 865 5.48 31.10 30.65
CA VAL A 865 6.15 30.22 29.67
C VAL A 865 7.48 29.66 30.22
N PHE A 866 8.23 30.43 31.00
CA PHE A 866 9.44 29.94 31.69
C PHE A 866 9.17 28.86 32.74
N LYS A 867 7.97 28.81 33.36
CA LYS A 867 7.58 27.73 34.29
C LYS A 867 7.39 26.40 33.57
N ASP A 868 6.88 26.44 32.34
CA ASP A 868 6.55 25.24 31.57
C ASP A 868 7.65 24.80 30.59
N LEU A 869 8.65 25.64 30.33
CA LEU A 869 9.77 25.32 29.44
C LEU A 869 10.62 24.12 29.92
N PRO A 870 11.01 24.00 31.21
CA PRO A 870 11.79 22.84 31.67
C PRO A 870 11.06 21.50 31.49
N LYS A 871 9.74 21.47 31.74
CA LYS A 871 8.90 20.28 31.56
C LYS A 871 8.86 19.82 30.11
N ALA A 872 8.77 20.76 29.16
CA ALA A 872 8.80 20.43 27.73
C ALA A 872 10.16 19.89 27.28
N ILE A 873 11.27 20.41 27.84
CA ILE A 873 12.62 19.91 27.54
C ILE A 873 12.79 18.48 28.04
N GLU A 874 12.29 18.16 29.24
CA GLU A 874 12.31 16.80 29.77
C GLU A 874 11.46 15.84 28.92
N ALA A 875 10.25 16.26 28.53
CA ALA A 875 9.37 15.48 27.65
C ALA A 875 10.01 15.18 26.29
N ARG A 876 10.72 16.17 25.70
CA ARG A 876 11.50 15.98 24.46
C ARG A 876 12.62 14.96 24.65
N GLN A 877 13.38 15.04 25.75
CA GLN A 877 14.48 14.12 26.02
C GLN A 877 14.01 12.68 26.26
N THR A 878 12.86 12.49 26.91
CA THR A 878 12.26 11.16 27.09
C THR A 878 11.80 10.57 25.76
N LEU A 879 11.25 11.40 24.86
CA LEU A 879 10.85 10.97 23.52
C LEU A 879 12.06 10.60 22.65
N GLU A 880 13.15 11.38 22.71
CA GLU A 880 14.42 11.07 22.02
C GLU A 880 15.07 9.77 22.50
N GLN A 881 14.86 9.39 23.77
CA GLN A 881 15.35 8.11 24.31
C GLN A 881 14.46 6.95 23.85
N TYR A 882 13.14 7.12 23.93
CA TYR A 882 12.18 6.10 23.50
C TYR A 882 12.37 5.70 22.03
N LEU A 883 12.52 6.68 21.13
CA LEU A 883 12.73 6.40 19.70
C LEU A 883 14.09 5.76 19.37
N LYS A 884 15.09 5.92 20.23
CA LYS A 884 16.37 5.20 20.08
C LYS A 884 16.30 3.76 20.55
N ASP A 885 15.40 3.47 21.49
CA ASP A 885 15.20 2.13 22.02
C ASP A 885 14.22 1.32 21.12
N GLU A 886 13.22 1.96 20.50
CA GLU A 886 12.29 1.30 19.56
C GLU A 886 12.90 0.87 18.22
N SER A 887 14.00 1.50 17.76
CA SER A 887 14.64 1.08 16.50
C SER A 887 15.26 -0.32 16.56
N ASP A 888 15.39 -0.89 17.76
CA ASP A 888 15.91 -2.25 17.99
C ASP A 888 14.78 -3.29 18.22
N ASP A 889 13.50 -2.90 18.23
CA ASP A 889 12.39 -3.71 18.76
C ASP A 889 11.34 -4.18 17.72
N ASP A 890 11.70 -4.23 16.42
CA ASP A 890 10.89 -4.86 15.36
C ASP A 890 10.70 -6.39 15.55
N ASP A 891 11.37 -6.99 16.53
CA ASP A 891 11.38 -8.44 16.77
C ASP A 891 10.28 -8.94 17.76
N ILE A 892 9.47 -8.07 18.37
CA ILE A 892 8.60 -8.47 19.51
C ILE A 892 7.25 -9.12 19.11
N ILE A 893 6.84 -9.13 17.85
CA ILE A 893 5.52 -9.72 17.47
C ILE A 893 5.57 -11.26 17.29
N ASP A 894 6.74 -11.90 17.35
CA ASP A 894 6.90 -13.29 16.90
C ASP A 894 6.82 -14.37 18.01
N ASP A 895 6.71 -13.99 19.28
CA ASP A 895 6.82 -14.93 20.41
C ASP A 895 5.52 -15.71 20.73
N THR A 896 4.39 -15.34 20.11
CA THR A 896 3.06 -15.95 20.37
C THR A 896 2.73 -17.15 19.47
N LEU A 897 3.63 -17.57 18.57
CA LEU A 897 3.30 -18.45 17.43
C LEU A 897 3.62 -19.94 17.61
N LEU A 898 4.22 -20.37 18.72
CA LEU A 898 4.49 -21.78 19.00
C LEU A 898 3.51 -22.34 20.03
N ASN A 899 2.39 -22.88 19.54
CA ASN A 899 1.45 -23.62 20.40
C ASN A 899 2.04 -24.99 20.79
N LEU A 900 2.87 -24.99 21.84
CA LEU A 900 3.48 -26.19 22.44
C LEU A 900 2.58 -26.88 23.48
N ASN A 901 1.37 -26.35 23.73
CA ASN A 901 0.45 -26.86 24.74
C ASN A 901 -0.13 -28.24 24.35
N GLU A 902 -0.39 -29.10 25.34
CA GLU A 902 -0.78 -30.50 25.15
C GLU A 902 -2.25 -30.71 24.73
N GLU A 903 -3.05 -29.64 24.71
CA GLU A 903 -4.47 -29.71 24.41
C GLU A 903 -4.71 -29.49 22.91
N GLU A 904 -5.32 -30.47 22.24
CA GLU A 904 -5.78 -30.36 20.85
C GLU A 904 -6.97 -29.37 20.77
N GLU A 905 -6.73 -28.08 20.99
CA GLU A 905 -7.67 -26.96 20.79
C GLU A 905 -7.56 -26.40 19.36
N ASP A 906 -8.50 -25.54 18.95
CA ASP A 906 -8.49 -24.92 17.63
C ASP A 906 -7.37 -23.88 17.48
N VAL A 907 -6.78 -23.77 16.28
CA VAL A 907 -5.59 -22.92 16.06
C VAL A 907 -5.95 -21.63 15.33
N TRP A 908 -5.47 -20.50 15.85
CA TRP A 908 -5.59 -19.16 15.26
C TRP A 908 -4.26 -18.75 14.62
N ASP A 909 -4.27 -18.24 13.38
CA ASP A 909 -3.08 -17.76 12.66
C ASP A 909 -3.08 -16.22 12.53
N GLN A 910 -1.95 -15.65 12.09
CA GLN A 910 -1.75 -14.20 11.90
C GLN A 910 -2.80 -13.58 10.98
N ASP A 911 -3.15 -14.27 9.89
CA ASP A 911 -4.17 -13.82 8.93
C ASP A 911 -5.56 -13.71 9.57
N SER A 912 -5.93 -14.65 10.45
CA SER A 912 -7.19 -14.60 11.19
C SER A 912 -7.20 -13.51 12.26
N ALA A 913 -6.08 -13.25 12.94
CA ALA A 913 -5.96 -12.14 13.89
C ALA A 913 -6.06 -10.78 13.18
N TYR A 914 -5.40 -10.63 12.03
CA TYR A 914 -5.50 -9.43 11.20
C TYR A 914 -6.91 -9.24 10.62
N LEU A 915 -7.56 -10.32 10.17
CA LEU A 915 -8.97 -10.28 9.74
C LEU A 915 -9.92 -9.90 10.87
N GLU A 916 -9.64 -10.32 12.11
CA GLU A 916 -10.42 -9.91 13.29
C GLU A 916 -10.21 -8.43 13.60
N MET A 917 -8.98 -7.93 13.54
CA MET A 917 -8.68 -6.50 13.68
C MET A 917 -9.41 -5.67 12.62
N LEU A 918 -9.35 -6.06 11.34
CA LEU A 918 -10.09 -5.40 10.26
C LEU A 918 -11.61 -5.52 10.41
N ALA A 919 -12.11 -6.66 10.90
CA ALA A 919 -13.54 -6.85 11.14
C ALA A 919 -14.03 -5.95 12.28
N ASN A 920 -13.22 -5.79 13.33
CA ASN A 920 -13.49 -4.89 14.45
C ASN A 920 -13.43 -3.43 14.02
N GLU A 921 -12.42 -3.03 13.23
CA GLU A 921 -12.31 -1.67 12.68
C GLU A 921 -13.45 -1.36 11.71
N GLY A 922 -13.80 -2.31 10.84
CA GLY A 922 -14.96 -2.20 9.96
C GLY A 922 -16.31 -2.21 10.71
N ALA A 923 -16.39 -2.84 11.88
CA ALA A 923 -17.56 -2.76 12.76
C ALA A 923 -17.62 -1.42 13.50
N ARG A 924 -16.47 -0.89 13.95
CA ARG A 924 -16.32 0.44 14.54
C ARG A 924 -16.72 1.54 13.56
N LEU A 925 -16.23 1.48 12.33
CA LEU A 925 -16.59 2.41 11.24
C LEU A 925 -18.07 2.32 10.87
N ARG A 926 -18.65 1.10 10.85
CA ARG A 926 -20.10 0.91 10.64
C ARG A 926 -20.92 1.50 11.78
N ALA A 927 -20.53 1.26 13.02
CA ALA A 927 -21.19 1.86 14.18
C ALA A 927 -21.08 3.40 14.17
N LYS A 928 -19.93 3.96 13.76
CA LYS A 928 -19.71 5.40 13.58
C LYS A 928 -20.62 5.97 12.48
N SER A 929 -20.74 5.26 11.35
CA SER A 929 -21.61 5.63 10.23
C SER A 929 -23.11 5.51 10.55
N GLU A 930 -23.52 4.46 11.28
CA GLU A 930 -24.92 4.26 11.70
C GLU A 930 -25.33 5.30 12.75
N LYS A 931 -24.44 5.67 13.68
CA LYS A 931 -24.65 6.76 14.64
C LYS A 931 -24.73 8.14 13.97
N GLN A 932 -23.92 8.39 12.94
CA GLN A 932 -24.05 9.60 12.10
C GLN A 932 -25.37 9.63 11.32
N ALA A 933 -25.87 8.48 10.87
CA ALA A 933 -27.14 8.39 10.15
C ALA A 933 -28.37 8.50 11.06
N SER A 934 -28.26 8.16 12.36
CA SER A 934 -29.35 8.27 13.33
C SER A 934 -29.48 9.66 13.97
N GLY A 935 -28.54 10.58 13.70
CA GLY A 935 -28.58 11.95 14.22
C GLY A 935 -28.37 12.05 15.74
N GLU A 936 -27.73 11.04 16.36
CA GLU A 936 -27.27 11.13 17.74
C GLU A 936 -25.91 11.85 17.76
N ASP A 937 -25.83 12.96 18.53
CA ASP A 937 -24.58 13.67 18.78
C ASP A 937 -23.52 12.68 19.28
N VAL A 938 -22.49 12.47 18.46
CA VAL A 938 -21.26 11.81 18.89
C VAL A 938 -20.61 12.76 19.88
N SER A 939 -20.58 12.39 21.17
CA SER A 939 -19.74 13.11 22.13
C SER A 939 -18.30 13.02 21.65
N ASP A 940 -17.66 14.17 21.46
CA ASP A 940 -16.26 14.39 21.06
C ASP A 940 -15.19 13.74 21.98
N ASP A 941 -15.60 12.98 23.01
CA ASP A 941 -14.70 12.45 24.04
C ASP A 941 -13.85 11.24 23.59
N GLU A 942 -14.04 10.70 22.37
CA GLU A 942 -13.18 9.62 21.81
C GLU A 942 -12.34 10.07 20.61
N SER A 943 -12.29 11.38 20.28
CA SER A 943 -11.43 11.95 19.23
C SER A 943 -10.24 12.76 19.73
N ASP A 944 -10.09 12.96 21.04
CA ASP A 944 -8.99 13.77 21.59
C ASP A 944 -7.61 13.07 21.53
N ASP A 945 -7.54 11.78 21.22
CA ASP A 945 -6.25 11.05 21.09
C ASP A 945 -5.54 11.30 19.73
N GLU A 946 -6.22 11.84 18.71
CA GLU A 946 -5.63 12.09 17.37
C GLU A 946 -5.15 13.55 17.16
N GLU A 947 -5.43 14.49 18.09
CA GLU A 947 -5.07 15.92 17.95
C GLU A 947 -4.04 16.43 18.97
N GLU A 948 -3.25 15.56 19.61
CA GLU A 948 -2.15 16.05 20.46
C GLU A 948 -0.99 16.54 19.58
N ILE A 949 -0.74 17.85 19.58
CA ILE A 949 0.35 18.48 18.82
C ILE A 949 1.70 18.03 19.42
N GLY A 950 2.29 16.98 18.85
CA GLY A 950 3.55 16.39 19.29
C GLY A 950 4.80 17.26 19.02
N GLU A 951 5.91 16.91 19.67
CA GLU A 951 7.23 17.50 19.46
C GLU A 951 7.86 16.95 18.15
N GLU A 952 8.34 17.84 17.28
CA GLU A 952 8.99 17.47 16.01
C GLU A 952 10.51 17.39 16.20
N LEU A 953 11.04 16.19 16.46
CA LEU A 953 12.46 15.98 16.79
C LEU A 953 13.44 16.31 15.64
N GLY A 954 12.98 16.24 14.39
CA GLY A 954 13.78 16.50 13.20
C GLY A 954 13.94 17.99 12.82
N TYR A 955 13.11 18.88 13.37
CA TYR A 955 13.10 20.30 13.00
C TYR A 955 14.25 21.06 13.68
N ILE A 956 15.20 21.57 12.88
CA ILE A 956 16.28 22.43 13.36
C ILE A 956 15.86 23.89 13.22
N SER A 957 15.56 24.52 14.35
CA SER A 957 15.21 25.93 14.37
C SER A 957 16.47 26.80 14.58
N PRO A 958 16.61 27.94 13.89
CA PRO A 958 17.62 28.95 14.23
C PRO A 958 17.57 29.39 15.71
N LEU A 959 16.41 29.24 16.36
CA LEU A 959 16.21 29.54 17.78
C LEU A 959 16.89 28.54 18.72
N ASP A 960 17.32 27.37 18.26
CA ASP A 960 18.04 26.41 19.11
C ASP A 960 19.42 26.90 19.54
N THR A 961 20.02 27.81 18.76
CA THR A 961 21.29 28.47 19.11
C THR A 961 21.12 29.64 20.08
N VAL A 962 19.89 30.13 20.29
CA VAL A 962 19.59 31.31 21.10
C VAL A 962 19.23 30.87 22.51
N ASP A 963 19.93 31.39 23.52
CA ASP A 963 19.55 31.16 24.91
C ASP A 963 18.39 32.10 25.32
N PRO A 964 17.18 31.56 25.60
CA PRO A 964 16.03 32.38 25.96
C PRO A 964 16.23 33.11 27.30
N TYR A 965 17.02 32.56 28.24
CA TYR A 965 17.26 33.16 29.55
C TYR A 965 18.12 34.42 29.44
N VAL A 966 19.21 34.35 28.65
CA VAL A 966 20.10 35.50 28.42
C VAL A 966 19.38 36.59 27.63
N THR A 967 18.61 36.20 26.61
CA THR A 967 17.81 37.12 25.79
C THR A 967 16.78 37.88 26.64
N PHE A 968 16.08 37.18 27.53
CA PHE A 968 15.12 37.81 28.44
C PHE A 968 15.78 38.79 29.41
N LYS A 969 16.96 38.47 29.97
CA LYS A 969 17.71 39.40 30.82
C LYS A 969 18.07 40.69 30.09
N HIS A 970 18.53 40.59 28.83
CA HIS A 970 18.86 41.76 28.01
C HIS A 970 17.61 42.60 27.70
N ALA A 971 16.52 41.96 27.30
CA ALA A 971 15.26 42.63 26.98
C ALA A 971 14.65 43.33 28.20
N LEU A 972 14.69 42.68 29.37
CA LEU A 972 14.19 43.25 30.62
C LEU A 972 15.02 44.47 31.07
N THR A 973 16.34 44.42 30.89
CA THR A 973 17.24 45.56 31.17
C THR A 973 16.96 46.71 30.21
N SER A 974 16.77 46.42 28.92
CA SER A 974 16.40 47.40 27.90
C SER A 974 15.04 48.03 28.19
N PHE A 975 14.06 47.24 28.64
CA PHE A 975 12.73 47.73 29.02
C PHE A 975 12.80 48.67 30.24
N GLN A 976 13.64 48.36 31.24
CA GLN A 976 13.88 49.25 32.38
C GLN A 976 14.51 50.59 31.93
N MET A 977 15.45 50.57 30.98
CA MET A 977 16.12 51.76 30.49
C MET A 977 15.23 52.63 29.59
N LYS A 978 14.42 52.02 28.70
CA LYS A 978 13.58 52.74 27.73
C LYS A 978 12.21 53.15 28.31
N ASN A 979 11.62 52.35 29.19
CA ASN A 979 10.28 52.58 29.73
C ASN A 979 10.16 52.22 31.22
N ALA A 980 10.81 53.02 32.07
CA ALA A 980 10.86 52.80 33.52
C ALA A 980 9.47 52.79 34.21
N GLN A 981 8.49 53.54 33.69
CA GLN A 981 7.14 53.60 34.28
C GLN A 981 6.37 52.30 34.03
N SER A 982 6.33 51.81 32.79
CA SER A 982 5.68 50.52 32.48
C SER A 982 6.42 49.34 33.11
N TYR A 983 7.76 49.42 33.25
CA TYR A 983 8.55 48.43 33.98
C TYR A 983 8.16 48.33 35.46
N GLN A 984 8.01 49.46 36.15
CA GLN A 984 7.57 49.49 37.55
C GLN A 984 6.18 48.90 37.72
N VAL A 985 5.24 49.22 36.83
CA VAL A 985 3.89 48.63 36.85
C VAL A 985 3.96 47.12 36.62
N ALA A 986 4.67 46.68 35.58
CA ALA A 986 4.79 45.26 35.22
C ALA A 986 5.35 44.42 36.36
N THR A 987 6.42 44.90 37.04
CA THR A 987 7.09 44.18 38.14
C THR A 987 6.33 44.22 39.45
N THR A 988 5.57 45.29 39.73
CA THR A 988 4.73 45.40 40.94
C THR A 988 3.40 44.67 40.82
N SER A 989 2.91 44.44 39.59
CA SER A 989 1.69 43.66 39.33
C SER A 989 1.87 42.14 39.36
N LEU A 990 3.11 41.64 39.50
CA LEU A 990 3.40 40.21 39.56
C LEU A 990 2.94 39.58 40.88
N SER A 991 2.46 38.33 40.80
CA SER A 991 2.15 37.52 41.98
C SER A 991 3.43 37.15 42.75
N GLN A 992 3.31 36.71 44.00
CA GLN A 992 4.47 36.25 44.79
C GLN A 992 5.19 35.08 44.09
N ASP A 993 4.43 34.18 43.46
CA ASP A 993 4.97 33.03 42.72
C ASP A 993 5.62 33.41 41.39
N ASP A 994 5.26 34.55 40.78
CA ASP A 994 5.93 35.04 39.58
C ASP A 994 7.19 35.83 39.92
N GLN A 995 7.23 36.50 41.08
CA GLN A 995 8.43 37.19 41.57
C GLN A 995 9.54 36.20 41.92
N THR A 996 9.22 35.03 42.49
CA THR A 996 10.20 33.97 42.75
C THR A 996 10.75 33.37 41.46
N VAL A 997 9.90 33.11 40.47
CA VAL A 997 10.35 32.64 39.15
C VAL A 997 11.19 33.68 38.43
N LEU A 998 10.85 34.97 38.53
CA LEU A 998 11.69 36.04 37.98
C LEU A 998 13.10 36.04 38.57
N MET A 999 13.24 35.84 39.90
CA MET A 999 14.56 35.73 40.53
C MET A 999 15.34 34.50 40.04
N GLU A 1000 14.65 33.37 39.88
CA GLU A 1000 15.27 32.12 39.42
C GLU A 1000 15.70 32.19 37.94
N VAL A 1001 14.86 32.74 37.06
CA VAL A 1001 15.20 32.98 35.64
C VAL A 1001 16.42 33.89 35.52
N MET A 1002 16.50 34.95 36.34
CA MET A 1002 17.65 35.87 36.34
C MET A 1002 18.93 35.22 36.88
N ARG A 1003 18.82 34.34 37.88
CA ARG A 1003 19.94 33.53 38.39
C ARG A 1003 20.48 32.58 37.30
N ILE A 1004 19.60 31.84 36.63
CA ILE A 1004 19.97 30.92 35.54
C ILE A 1004 20.59 31.70 34.37
N ALA A 1005 20.04 32.86 34.01
CA ALA A 1005 20.61 33.72 32.98
C ALA A 1005 22.04 34.20 33.32
N GLU A 1006 22.33 34.49 34.60
CA GLU A 1006 23.67 34.86 35.06
C GLU A 1006 24.66 33.71 34.99
N GLU A 1007 24.25 32.51 35.40
CA GLU A 1007 25.09 31.31 35.32
C GLU A 1007 25.43 30.95 33.87
N ARG A 1008 24.47 31.04 32.95
CA ARG A 1008 24.68 30.74 31.52
C ARG A 1008 25.47 31.83 30.80
N SER A 1009 25.22 33.10 31.11
CA SER A 1009 26.02 34.22 30.59
C SER A 1009 27.47 34.15 31.05
N ALA A 1010 27.75 33.61 32.25
CA ALA A 1010 29.10 33.41 32.75
C ALA A 1010 29.80 32.17 32.14
N ALA A 1011 29.04 31.19 31.64
CA ALA A 1011 29.57 30.02 30.94
C ALA A 1011 29.85 30.26 29.45
N GLN A 1012 29.20 31.25 28.83
CA GLN A 1012 29.41 31.68 27.44
C GLN A 1012 30.55 32.69 27.26
N ALA A 1013 31.01 33.32 28.35
CA ALA A 1013 32.14 34.25 28.39
C ALA A 1013 33.45 33.54 28.73
#